data_AF-A0A6G8DIY7-F1
#
_entry.id   AF-A0A6G8DIY7-F1
#
_cell.length_a   1.000
_cell.length_b   1.000
_cell.length_c   1.000
_cell.angle_alpha   90.00
_cell.angle_beta   90.00
_cell.angle_gamma   90.00
#
_symmetry.space_group_name_H-M   'P 1'
#
loop_
_entity.id
_entity.type
_entity.pdbx_description
1 polymer ?
#
loop_
_entity_poly.entity_id
_entity_poly.type
_entity_poly.pdbx_seq_one_letter_code
_entity_poly.pdbx_strand_id
1 'polypeptide(L)'
;MTFEIVNIALIGVAYIFALFFVAFATSKGWLPSNWVRHPFFYVLSLGVSLSAWTYYGIIDLAWQHGYGVLAYYLGTGAMFLFAPVALEPLARLAQRYQLTSPADLLVFRYHSREAGTLATLFMLLGLLPLIALQIQAVAETLALLSRDNVAALALPDSGVTSKDLIAFFYCVLLALFTTTYGASRKRRAGLASAMALESLVKLLALLAVGLYAVYGVFGGLGGLDKWLAQNSDMQQLLYSPIKQGSSHTLLLVFIATAVAMPHIFYLSIAERPAALGLRTASWGFPLFLLLMALPIFPIMWAGFALDVAEPVQYFTLAVPRASGSALLTIVAFIGGLSAATGALIMITLALSTMVMNHWLLPGTRWQSDDNMYRQLLWLRRSLVAALFLAGFGFYLLLNNRLSLSDLAIIAFIASLQFLPGIFAVIHWPQGNRRGFIGGLLAGMLIWAAGLLLPAMVGNSGITFGDYRLPLGMEIWPQITTLSLSVNVLLFVGLSLFTPTSSLERYAADLCSDDSISQALRLELDVQSAADFRLRLSESLGAATASQEVNRALRQLNLTENERRPYALRQLRDRLEANLSGLLGRVLAGQIVDRHLPFVTSDQPANKDIHLIETRLSRYKNQLTGLAAELNNLRLYHRQMLEELPMAACSLGRDGEILLWNYAMAEVTGITASEVIGSKLEYLPEPWRTLLTEFAQSEDASRFKQQIEMNGNNHWLNLHKTRLKQKKYGRDSTRVKDNRGDGQMLLVEDITETQVLEQELMHSERLASVGRLAAGVAHEVGNPVTGIACLAQNLQFESDNPEVLETADQILSQTQRISRIVHSLVSFSHSGTHDREKAPVDLRACVEEAVQLLSLQRDKTQVTFANSVPADLVALGDNQRLIQVFINLLSNARDASPDGGHIDVEGYVRAGLACIAVTDNGPGISPAHRDRILEPFFTTKEPGEGTGLGLAMVYSIVEEHGGQLELVSPAHPETGRGARFVVQLPLEGAAHGLEI
;
A
#
# COMPACT_ATOMS: atom_id res chain seq x y z
N MET A 1 7.49 -10.46 -67.78
CA MET A 1 6.79 -9.19 -68.09
C MET A 1 7.39 -8.04 -67.30
N THR A 2 7.42 -6.84 -67.87
CA THR A 2 8.00 -5.62 -67.27
C THR A 2 6.99 -4.47 -67.37
N PHE A 3 6.95 -3.58 -66.39
CA PHE A 3 6.01 -2.45 -66.33
C PHE A 3 6.75 -1.11 -66.40
N GLU A 4 6.03 -0.03 -66.68
CA GLU A 4 6.55 1.32 -66.51
C GLU A 4 6.77 1.62 -65.02
N ILE A 5 7.95 2.16 -64.69
CA ILE A 5 8.36 2.41 -63.31
C ILE A 5 7.40 3.36 -62.58
N VAL A 6 6.86 4.35 -63.30
CA VAL A 6 5.89 5.31 -62.77
C VAL A 6 4.61 4.61 -62.33
N ASN A 7 4.12 3.63 -63.08
CA ASN A 7 2.89 2.91 -62.75
C ASN A 7 3.08 2.05 -61.50
N ILE A 8 4.19 1.32 -61.37
CA ILE A 8 4.45 0.52 -60.16
C ILE A 8 4.70 1.43 -58.96
N ALA A 9 5.46 2.51 -59.13
CA ALA A 9 5.70 3.48 -58.05
C ALA A 9 4.38 4.11 -57.57
N LEU A 10 3.48 4.46 -58.49
CA LEU A 10 2.17 5.02 -58.16
C LEU A 10 1.29 4.00 -57.42
N ILE A 11 1.31 2.73 -57.82
CA ILE A 11 0.64 1.65 -57.09
C ILE A 11 1.20 1.52 -55.66
N GLY A 12 2.53 1.53 -55.50
CA GLY A 12 3.18 1.44 -54.20
C GLY A 12 2.85 2.63 -53.30
N VAL A 13 2.89 3.85 -53.85
CA VAL A 13 2.51 5.09 -53.15
C VAL A 13 1.02 5.05 -52.76
N ALA A 14 0.13 4.66 -53.67
CA ALA A 14 -1.29 4.54 -53.40
C ALA A 14 -1.57 3.51 -52.28
N TYR A 15 -0.85 2.40 -52.26
CA TYR A 15 -0.93 1.41 -51.18
C TYR A 15 -0.52 1.99 -49.82
N ILE A 16 0.62 2.70 -49.75
CA ILE A 16 1.07 3.36 -48.51
C ILE A 16 0.05 4.40 -48.04
N PHE A 17 -0.54 5.17 -48.96
CA PHE A 17 -1.62 6.11 -48.65
C PHE A 17 -2.91 5.39 -48.16
N ALA A 18 -3.22 4.21 -48.68
CA ALA A 18 -4.34 3.42 -48.19
C ALA A 18 -4.12 2.96 -46.74
N LEU A 19 -2.91 2.48 -46.40
CA LEU A 19 -2.54 2.15 -45.02
C LEU A 19 -2.66 3.39 -44.10
N PHE A 20 -2.21 4.55 -44.58
CA PHE A 20 -2.35 5.82 -43.89
C PHE A 20 -3.80 6.19 -43.63
N PHE A 21 -4.66 6.05 -44.63
CA PHE A 21 -6.07 6.33 -44.51
C PHE A 21 -6.73 5.45 -43.44
N VAL A 22 -6.39 4.16 -43.40
CA VAL A 22 -6.90 3.23 -42.38
C VAL A 22 -6.45 3.64 -40.98
N ALA A 23 -5.17 4.01 -40.80
CA ALA A 23 -4.69 4.51 -39.51
C ALA A 23 -5.39 5.79 -39.09
N PHE A 24 -5.61 6.72 -40.03
CA PHE A 24 -6.33 7.96 -39.79
C PHE A 24 -7.80 7.72 -39.42
N ALA A 25 -8.53 6.92 -40.21
CA ALA A 25 -9.92 6.57 -39.99
C ALA A 25 -10.13 5.93 -38.60
N THR A 26 -9.21 5.06 -38.19
CA THR A 26 -9.23 4.45 -36.86
C THR A 26 -9.03 5.50 -35.76
N SER A 27 -8.07 6.42 -35.92
CA SER A 27 -7.82 7.49 -34.94
C SER A 27 -8.97 8.49 -34.80
N LYS A 28 -9.77 8.65 -35.86
CA LYS A 28 -10.99 9.48 -35.88
C LYS A 28 -12.23 8.74 -35.38
N GLY A 29 -12.13 7.45 -35.09
CA GLY A 29 -13.26 6.62 -34.64
C GLY A 29 -14.26 6.28 -35.75
N TRP A 30 -13.86 6.36 -37.02
CA TRP A 30 -14.72 6.02 -38.15
C TRP A 30 -14.93 4.51 -38.31
N LEU A 31 -14.01 3.70 -37.76
CA LEU A 31 -14.12 2.24 -37.77
C LEU A 31 -14.87 1.75 -36.51
N PRO A 32 -15.74 0.72 -36.63
CA PRO A 32 -16.47 0.17 -35.50
C PRO A 32 -15.52 -0.29 -34.39
N SER A 33 -15.77 0.17 -33.16
CA SER A 33 -14.94 -0.13 -31.99
C SER A 33 -14.85 -1.64 -31.68
N ASN A 34 -15.88 -2.41 -32.05
CA ASN A 34 -15.93 -3.86 -31.88
C ASN A 34 -14.89 -4.61 -32.72
N TRP A 35 -14.60 -4.12 -33.93
CA TRP A 35 -13.61 -4.75 -34.81
C TRP A 35 -12.20 -4.51 -34.28
N VAL A 36 -11.89 -3.26 -33.96
CA VAL A 36 -10.57 -2.85 -33.45
C VAL A 36 -10.23 -3.54 -32.12
N ARG A 37 -11.24 -3.88 -31.31
CA ARG A 37 -11.08 -4.56 -30.02
C ARG A 37 -11.16 -6.09 -30.11
N HIS A 38 -11.35 -6.66 -31.29
CA HIS A 38 -11.45 -8.11 -31.44
C HIS A 38 -10.08 -8.80 -31.27
N PRO A 39 -9.98 -9.96 -30.56
CA PRO A 39 -8.71 -10.65 -30.37
C PRO A 39 -7.95 -11.00 -31.65
N PHE A 40 -8.66 -11.39 -32.72
CA PHE A 40 -8.03 -11.68 -34.02
C PHE A 40 -7.33 -10.47 -34.65
N PHE A 41 -7.86 -9.25 -34.47
CA PHE A 41 -7.20 -8.04 -34.97
C PHE A 41 -5.84 -7.82 -34.28
N TYR A 42 -5.75 -8.12 -32.98
CA TYR A 42 -4.47 -8.07 -32.27
C TYR A 42 -3.48 -9.10 -32.83
N VAL A 43 -3.91 -10.35 -33.08
CA VAL A 43 -3.06 -11.38 -33.69
C VAL A 43 -2.54 -10.95 -35.06
N LEU A 44 -3.40 -10.37 -35.91
CA LEU A 44 -2.98 -9.85 -37.21
C LEU A 44 -2.00 -8.67 -37.06
N SER A 45 -2.19 -7.79 -36.06
CA SER A 45 -1.26 -6.67 -35.83
C SER A 45 0.14 -7.14 -35.40
N LEU A 46 0.23 -8.24 -34.64
CA LEU A 46 1.53 -8.89 -34.32
C LEU A 46 2.24 -9.38 -35.59
N GLY A 47 1.48 -9.63 -36.66
CA GLY A 47 2.00 -10.01 -37.96
C GLY A 47 3.02 -9.01 -38.51
N VAL A 48 3.03 -7.74 -38.09
CA VAL A 48 4.05 -6.76 -38.53
C VAL A 48 5.48 -7.11 -38.12
N SER A 49 5.64 -7.99 -37.12
CA SER A 49 6.95 -8.61 -36.83
C SER A 49 7.49 -9.46 -37.99
N LEU A 50 6.62 -9.93 -38.89
CA LEU A 50 6.99 -10.64 -40.11
C LEU A 50 7.33 -9.63 -41.21
N SER A 51 8.62 -9.35 -41.35
CA SER A 51 9.16 -8.31 -42.24
C SER A 51 9.45 -8.81 -43.66
N ALA A 52 10.09 -7.99 -44.51
CA ALA A 52 10.55 -8.41 -45.84
C ALA A 52 11.46 -9.66 -45.80
N TRP A 53 12.14 -9.92 -44.68
CA TRP A 53 12.85 -11.18 -44.46
C TRP A 53 11.92 -12.39 -44.60
N THR A 54 10.74 -12.37 -43.96
CA THR A 54 9.79 -13.51 -43.98
C THR A 54 9.08 -13.71 -45.31
N TYR A 55 9.16 -12.71 -46.19
CA TYR A 55 8.49 -12.72 -47.48
C TYR A 55 9.47 -13.02 -48.64
N TYR A 56 10.70 -12.51 -48.56
CA TYR A 56 11.74 -12.69 -49.56
C TYR A 56 12.90 -13.55 -49.03
N GLY A 57 13.57 -13.09 -47.96
CA GLY A 57 14.78 -13.73 -47.43
C GLY A 57 14.59 -15.18 -46.95
N ILE A 58 13.38 -15.56 -46.53
CA ILE A 58 13.08 -16.91 -46.05
C ILE A 58 13.21 -17.98 -47.14
N ILE A 59 13.02 -17.61 -48.41
CA ILE A 59 13.14 -18.54 -49.55
C ILE A 59 14.61 -18.86 -49.80
N ASP A 60 15.47 -17.84 -49.71
CA ASP A 60 16.92 -18.04 -49.78
C ASP A 60 17.45 -18.81 -48.56
N LEU A 61 16.89 -18.57 -47.36
CA LEU A 61 17.20 -19.41 -46.21
C LEU A 61 16.77 -20.88 -46.42
N ALA A 62 15.60 -21.13 -47.03
CA ALA A 62 15.13 -22.48 -47.37
C ALA A 62 16.04 -23.17 -48.39
N TRP A 63 16.62 -22.42 -49.32
CA TRP A 63 17.59 -22.93 -50.28
C TRP A 63 18.91 -23.30 -49.62
N GLN A 64 19.46 -22.40 -48.79
CA GLN A 64 20.75 -22.61 -48.13
C GLN A 64 20.66 -23.64 -46.99
N HIS A 65 19.53 -23.68 -46.29
CA HIS A 65 19.36 -24.43 -45.03
C HIS A 65 18.13 -25.35 -45.03
N GLY A 66 17.56 -25.73 -46.17
CA GLY A 66 16.56 -26.81 -46.26
C GLY A 66 15.45 -26.72 -45.21
N TYR A 67 15.17 -27.82 -44.50
CA TYR A 67 14.22 -27.82 -43.37
C TYR A 67 14.66 -26.98 -42.16
N GLY A 68 15.93 -26.59 -42.08
CA GLY A 68 16.42 -25.64 -41.08
C GLY A 68 15.70 -24.28 -41.13
N VAL A 69 15.08 -23.91 -42.26
CA VAL A 69 14.21 -22.72 -42.37
C VAL A 69 13.03 -22.76 -41.38
N LEU A 70 12.53 -23.97 -41.06
CA LEU A 70 11.42 -24.14 -40.13
C LEU A 70 11.78 -23.71 -38.71
N ALA A 71 13.07 -23.61 -38.38
CA ALA A 71 13.52 -23.07 -37.10
C ALA A 71 13.02 -21.63 -36.86
N TYR A 72 12.82 -20.83 -37.92
CA TYR A 72 12.22 -19.50 -37.81
C TYR A 72 10.80 -19.55 -37.26
N TYR A 73 9.96 -20.36 -37.91
CA TYR A 73 8.55 -20.53 -37.57
C TYR A 73 8.36 -21.25 -36.24
N LEU A 74 9.17 -22.28 -35.98
CA LEU A 74 9.14 -23.04 -34.73
C LEU A 74 9.66 -22.22 -33.55
N GLY A 75 10.77 -21.49 -33.69
CA GLY A 75 11.34 -20.70 -32.59
C GLY A 75 10.40 -19.56 -32.18
N THR A 76 9.97 -18.75 -33.15
CA THR A 76 9.03 -17.66 -32.89
C THR A 76 7.66 -18.20 -32.46
N GLY A 77 7.17 -19.24 -33.12
CA GLY A 77 5.89 -19.88 -32.82
C GLY A 77 5.85 -20.51 -31.43
N ALA A 78 6.92 -21.18 -30.99
CA ALA A 78 7.01 -21.78 -29.67
C ALA A 78 6.93 -20.73 -28.55
N MET A 79 7.60 -19.58 -28.69
CA MET A 79 7.52 -18.51 -27.69
C MET A 79 6.10 -17.97 -27.52
N PHE A 80 5.32 -17.92 -28.61
CA PHE A 80 3.91 -17.54 -28.53
C PHE A 80 3.03 -18.70 -28.04
N LEU A 81 3.28 -19.94 -28.45
CA LEU A 81 2.54 -21.12 -27.98
C LEU A 81 2.65 -21.27 -26.45
N PHE A 82 3.85 -21.05 -25.91
CA PHE A 82 4.13 -21.02 -24.47
C PHE A 82 4.04 -19.62 -23.87
N ALA A 83 3.39 -18.66 -24.53
CA ALA A 83 3.29 -17.29 -24.06
C ALA A 83 2.77 -17.15 -22.62
N PRO A 84 1.77 -17.93 -22.13
CA PRO A 84 1.34 -17.85 -20.74
C PRO A 84 2.43 -18.10 -19.70
N VAL A 85 3.48 -18.84 -20.07
CA VAL A 85 4.62 -19.16 -19.19
C VAL A 85 5.83 -18.28 -19.51
N ALA A 86 6.16 -18.11 -20.80
CA ALA A 86 7.37 -17.42 -21.22
C ALA A 86 7.21 -15.88 -21.32
N LEU A 87 6.07 -15.41 -21.85
CA LEU A 87 5.86 -13.99 -22.16
C LEU A 87 4.97 -13.28 -21.13
N GLU A 88 4.01 -13.97 -20.50
CA GLU A 88 3.09 -13.37 -19.53
C GLU A 88 3.80 -12.76 -18.31
N PRO A 89 4.84 -13.38 -17.70
CA PRO A 89 5.55 -12.74 -16.59
C PRO A 89 6.25 -11.45 -17.03
N LEU A 90 6.90 -11.45 -18.20
CA LEU A 90 7.51 -10.24 -18.78
C LEU A 90 6.45 -9.17 -19.10
N ALA A 91 5.31 -9.57 -19.66
CA ALA A 91 4.21 -8.68 -20.01
C ALA A 91 3.58 -8.06 -18.76
N ARG A 92 3.36 -8.83 -17.69
CA ARG A 92 2.86 -8.31 -16.42
C ARG A 92 3.84 -7.31 -15.81
N LEU A 93 5.14 -7.62 -15.82
CA LEU A 93 6.17 -6.70 -15.33
C LEU A 93 6.21 -5.41 -16.16
N ALA A 94 6.27 -5.56 -17.48
CA ALA A 94 6.30 -4.45 -18.42
C ALA A 94 5.02 -3.62 -18.38
N GLN A 95 3.84 -4.18 -18.10
CA GLN A 95 2.61 -3.41 -17.92
C GLN A 95 2.51 -2.74 -16.56
N ARG A 96 2.99 -3.40 -15.49
CA ARG A 96 2.93 -2.89 -14.12
C ARG A 96 3.85 -1.69 -13.91
N TYR A 97 5.11 -1.85 -14.31
CA TYR A 97 6.12 -0.77 -14.31
C TYR A 97 6.11 0.01 -15.62
N GLN A 98 5.24 -0.41 -16.53
CA GLN A 98 4.89 0.28 -17.74
C GLN A 98 6.11 0.54 -18.68
N LEU A 99 7.03 -0.43 -18.70
CA LEU A 99 8.25 -0.50 -19.48
C LEU A 99 7.92 -0.68 -20.96
N THR A 100 8.54 0.10 -21.84
CA THR A 100 8.18 0.16 -23.27
C THR A 100 9.17 -0.52 -24.20
N SER A 101 10.36 -0.88 -23.70
CA SER A 101 11.44 -1.45 -24.49
C SER A 101 12.24 -2.47 -23.68
N PRO A 102 12.98 -3.37 -24.35
CA PRO A 102 13.89 -4.30 -23.68
C PRO A 102 15.00 -3.56 -22.89
N ALA A 103 15.43 -2.36 -23.33
CA ALA A 103 16.36 -1.56 -22.55
C ALA A 103 15.73 -1.06 -21.24
N ASP A 104 14.47 -0.59 -21.27
CA ASP A 104 13.77 -0.18 -20.04
C ASP A 104 13.69 -1.36 -19.05
N LEU A 105 13.43 -2.58 -19.56
CA LEU A 105 13.40 -3.81 -18.75
C LEU A 105 14.75 -4.09 -18.06
N LEU A 106 15.84 -3.97 -18.80
CA LEU A 106 17.19 -4.22 -18.27
C LEU A 106 17.62 -3.13 -17.29
N VAL A 107 17.30 -1.85 -17.57
CA VAL A 107 17.53 -0.73 -16.63
C VAL A 107 16.75 -0.95 -15.35
N PHE A 108 15.49 -1.36 -15.46
CA PHE A 108 14.66 -1.66 -14.29
C PHE A 108 15.26 -2.78 -13.45
N ARG A 109 15.61 -3.92 -14.07
CA ARG A 109 16.15 -5.10 -13.37
C ARG A 109 17.51 -4.87 -12.71
N TYR A 110 18.42 -4.19 -13.40
CA TYR A 110 19.82 -3.99 -12.93
C TYR A 110 20.04 -2.63 -12.26
N HIS A 111 18.99 -1.81 -12.16
CA HIS A 111 19.02 -0.45 -11.62
C HIS A 111 20.22 0.38 -12.12
N SER A 112 20.50 0.29 -13.43
CA SER A 112 21.71 0.86 -14.04
C SER A 112 21.41 1.63 -15.31
N ARG A 113 21.76 2.92 -15.31
CA ARG A 113 21.64 3.80 -16.48
C ARG A 113 22.55 3.35 -17.62
N GLU A 114 23.76 2.89 -17.28
CA GLU A 114 24.77 2.38 -18.22
C GLU A 114 24.28 1.13 -18.97
N ALA A 115 23.55 0.24 -18.28
CA ALA A 115 22.96 -0.92 -18.92
C ALA A 115 21.97 -0.52 -20.04
N GLY A 116 21.15 0.51 -19.80
CA GLY A 116 20.20 1.02 -20.80
C GLY A 116 20.86 1.77 -21.96
N THR A 117 21.89 2.56 -21.69
CA THR A 117 22.62 3.30 -22.75
C THR A 117 23.34 2.34 -23.68
N LEU A 118 24.04 1.33 -23.12
CA LEU A 118 24.71 0.29 -23.88
C LEU A 118 23.72 -0.61 -24.63
N ALA A 119 22.62 -1.01 -23.98
CA ALA A 119 21.60 -1.81 -24.65
C ALA A 119 20.98 -1.06 -25.84
N THR A 120 20.74 0.24 -25.70
CA THR A 120 20.25 1.09 -26.79
C THR A 120 21.27 1.23 -27.92
N LEU A 121 22.55 1.44 -27.60
CA LEU A 121 23.64 1.51 -28.59
C LEU A 121 23.70 0.23 -29.43
N PHE A 122 23.74 -0.92 -28.76
CA PHE A 122 23.89 -2.22 -29.37
C PHE A 122 22.64 -2.65 -30.14
N MET A 123 21.44 -2.31 -29.67
CA MET A 123 20.22 -2.50 -30.46
C MET A 123 20.19 -1.61 -31.70
N LEU A 124 20.68 -0.36 -31.62
CA LEU A 124 20.76 0.52 -32.79
C LEU A 124 21.72 -0.07 -33.83
N LEU A 125 22.93 -0.47 -33.42
CA LEU A 125 23.90 -1.09 -34.33
C LEU A 125 23.41 -2.43 -34.90
N GLY A 126 22.79 -3.27 -34.05
CA GLY A 126 22.27 -4.57 -34.45
C GLY A 126 21.08 -4.52 -35.41
N LEU A 127 20.26 -3.47 -35.35
CA LEU A 127 19.08 -3.33 -36.20
C LEU A 127 19.34 -2.54 -37.50
N LEU A 128 20.50 -1.89 -37.66
CA LEU A 128 20.88 -1.22 -38.91
C LEU A 128 20.85 -2.18 -40.12
N PRO A 129 21.43 -3.40 -40.06
CA PRO A 129 21.30 -4.37 -41.15
C PRO A 129 19.84 -4.76 -41.45
N LEU A 130 19.00 -4.85 -40.42
CA LEU A 130 17.59 -5.18 -40.60
C LEU A 130 16.80 -4.03 -41.26
N ILE A 131 17.15 -2.77 -40.96
CA ILE A 131 16.61 -1.59 -41.63
C ILE A 131 17.06 -1.56 -43.09
N ALA A 132 18.35 -1.77 -43.34
CA ALA A 132 18.90 -1.82 -44.70
C ALA A 132 18.27 -2.94 -45.53
N LEU A 133 18.00 -4.10 -44.94
CA LEU A 133 17.26 -5.19 -45.57
C LEU A 133 15.89 -4.73 -46.08
N GLN A 134 15.10 -4.03 -45.26
CA GLN A 134 13.77 -3.57 -45.69
C GLN A 134 13.87 -2.59 -46.88
N ILE A 135 14.86 -1.69 -46.84
CA ILE A 135 15.11 -0.71 -47.90
C ILE A 135 15.55 -1.43 -49.19
N GLN A 136 16.51 -2.35 -49.08
CA GLN A 136 17.03 -3.14 -50.19
C GLN A 136 15.94 -3.99 -50.85
N ALA A 137 15.09 -4.66 -50.06
CA ALA A 137 14.01 -5.47 -50.59
C ALA A 137 13.05 -4.65 -51.48
N VAL A 138 12.68 -3.43 -51.08
CA VAL A 138 11.80 -2.57 -51.88
C VAL A 138 12.52 -2.00 -53.10
N ALA A 139 13.75 -1.53 -52.94
CA ALA A 139 14.53 -0.95 -54.03
C ALA A 139 14.82 -1.97 -55.15
N GLU A 140 15.21 -3.19 -54.78
CA GLU A 140 15.51 -4.24 -55.75
C GLU A 140 14.26 -4.79 -56.42
N THR A 141 13.18 -5.04 -55.68
CA THR A 141 11.94 -5.56 -56.28
C THR A 141 11.29 -4.57 -57.24
N LEU A 142 11.35 -3.27 -56.94
CA LEU A 142 10.88 -2.24 -57.87
C LEU A 142 11.75 -2.17 -59.13
N ALA A 143 13.07 -2.30 -58.96
CA ALA A 143 14.01 -2.30 -60.08
C ALA A 143 13.93 -3.56 -60.96
N LEU A 144 13.57 -4.72 -60.38
CA LEU A 144 13.34 -5.96 -61.14
C LEU A 144 12.10 -5.85 -62.05
N LEU A 145 11.10 -5.06 -61.67
CA LEU A 145 9.84 -4.95 -62.41
C LEU A 145 9.83 -3.87 -63.50
N SER A 146 10.76 -2.91 -63.49
CA SER A 146 10.79 -1.80 -64.46
C SER A 146 11.33 -2.22 -65.85
N ARG A 147 10.72 -1.68 -66.92
CA ARG A 147 10.95 -2.06 -68.34
C ARG A 147 12.05 -1.27 -69.06
N ASP A 148 12.22 0.02 -68.76
CA ASP A 148 13.07 0.95 -69.54
C ASP A 148 14.02 1.80 -68.67
N ASN A 149 15.19 2.10 -69.24
CA ASN A 149 16.33 2.91 -68.75
C ASN A 149 16.17 3.55 -67.37
N VAL A 150 16.33 2.68 -66.39
CA VAL A 150 16.88 2.95 -65.06
C VAL A 150 18.09 3.90 -65.11
N ALA A 151 18.82 3.97 -66.23
CA ALA A 151 19.89 4.93 -66.51
C ALA A 151 19.44 6.42 -66.62
N ALA A 152 18.18 6.72 -66.95
CA ALA A 152 17.71 8.11 -67.13
C ALA A 152 17.42 8.85 -65.81
N LEU A 153 17.21 8.10 -64.72
CA LEU A 153 17.09 8.63 -63.36
C LEU A 153 18.44 8.75 -62.65
N ALA A 154 19.44 7.98 -63.07
CA ALA A 154 20.79 8.10 -62.52
C ALA A 154 21.37 9.45 -62.92
N LEU A 155 21.89 10.21 -61.94
CA LEU A 155 22.69 11.39 -62.22
C LEU A 155 24.00 10.93 -62.86
N PRO A 156 24.27 11.21 -64.15
CA PRO A 156 25.53 10.83 -64.79
C PRO A 156 26.71 11.38 -63.97
N ASP A 157 27.79 10.60 -63.85
CA ASP A 157 29.03 10.94 -63.12
C ASP A 157 28.97 11.03 -61.58
N SER A 158 27.82 10.77 -60.94
CA SER A 158 27.67 10.89 -59.48
C SER A 158 27.92 9.60 -58.68
N GLY A 159 28.00 8.44 -59.34
CA GLY A 159 28.06 7.12 -58.68
C GLY A 159 26.76 6.66 -58.02
N VAL A 160 25.68 7.46 -58.05
CA VAL A 160 24.37 7.14 -57.48
C VAL A 160 23.55 6.34 -58.48
N THR A 161 23.12 5.12 -58.10
CA THR A 161 22.25 4.33 -58.94
C THR A 161 20.79 4.76 -58.77
N SER A 162 20.00 4.52 -59.80
CA SER A 162 18.53 4.57 -59.77
C SER A 162 17.87 3.81 -58.62
N LYS A 163 18.42 2.66 -58.21
CA LYS A 163 17.94 1.86 -57.07
C LYS A 163 18.11 2.65 -55.78
N ASP A 164 19.20 3.41 -55.68
CA ASP A 164 19.50 4.26 -54.53
C ASP A 164 18.54 5.46 -54.46
N LEU A 165 18.14 6.03 -55.60
CA LEU A 165 17.10 7.06 -55.64
C LEU A 165 15.74 6.52 -55.20
N ILE A 166 15.35 5.33 -55.67
CA ILE A 166 14.11 4.66 -55.23
C ILE A 166 14.14 4.44 -53.71
N ALA A 167 15.24 3.90 -53.19
CA ALA A 167 15.46 3.68 -51.77
C ALA A 167 15.36 5.00 -50.97
N PHE A 168 15.95 6.08 -51.48
CA PHE A 168 15.90 7.40 -50.87
C PHE A 168 14.46 7.95 -50.80
N PHE A 169 13.73 7.95 -51.93
CA PHE A 169 12.34 8.41 -51.96
C PHE A 169 11.42 7.57 -51.07
N TYR A 170 11.63 6.25 -51.04
CA TYR A 170 10.92 5.36 -50.12
C TYR A 170 11.18 5.75 -48.65
N CYS A 171 12.44 5.99 -48.27
CA CYS A 171 12.79 6.44 -46.92
C CYS A 171 12.17 7.79 -46.57
N VAL A 172 12.19 8.77 -47.49
CA VAL A 172 11.58 10.09 -47.29
C VAL A 172 10.08 9.98 -47.07
N LEU A 173 9.39 9.19 -47.92
CA LEU A 173 7.96 8.96 -47.82
C LEU A 173 7.59 8.34 -46.45
N LEU A 174 8.33 7.32 -46.02
CA LEU A 174 8.10 6.66 -44.74
C LEU A 174 8.49 7.51 -43.53
N ALA A 175 9.53 8.33 -43.63
CA ALA A 175 9.90 9.29 -42.58
C ALA A 175 8.77 10.32 -42.39
N LEU A 176 8.21 10.86 -43.47
CA LEU A 176 7.07 11.78 -43.41
C LEU A 176 5.83 11.12 -42.78
N PHE A 177 5.52 9.89 -43.19
CA PHE A 177 4.44 9.09 -42.61
C PHE A 177 4.63 8.88 -41.09
N THR A 178 5.82 8.42 -40.70
CA THR A 178 6.12 8.05 -39.32
C THR A 178 6.11 9.27 -38.39
N THR A 179 6.62 10.42 -38.86
CA THR A 179 6.66 11.66 -38.08
C THR A 179 5.28 12.31 -37.90
N THR A 180 4.34 12.08 -38.82
CA THR A 180 2.98 12.65 -38.78
C THR A 180 2.00 11.80 -37.96
N TYR A 181 2.13 10.47 -37.96
CA TYR A 181 1.19 9.55 -37.28
C TYR A 181 1.82 8.73 -36.14
N GLY A 182 3.08 8.28 -36.27
CA GLY A 182 3.74 7.42 -35.28
C GLY A 182 4.29 8.17 -34.05
N ALA A 183 4.70 9.43 -34.23
CA ALA A 183 5.36 10.20 -33.17
C ALA A 183 4.46 10.54 -31.96
N SER A 184 3.12 10.60 -32.14
CA SER A 184 2.16 11.01 -31.10
C SER A 184 1.41 9.82 -30.48
N ARG A 185 1.41 9.73 -29.13
CA ARG A 185 0.82 8.63 -28.36
C ARG A 185 -0.70 8.46 -28.60
N LYS A 186 -1.45 9.56 -28.81
CA LYS A 186 -2.90 9.51 -29.13
C LYS A 186 -3.19 8.90 -30.50
N ARG A 187 -2.25 8.99 -31.46
CA ARG A 187 -2.41 8.48 -32.83
C ARG A 187 -1.88 7.05 -33.01
N ARG A 188 -1.07 6.54 -32.06
CA ARG A 188 -0.54 5.15 -32.07
C ARG A 188 -1.62 4.07 -32.03
N ALA A 189 -2.76 4.33 -31.40
CA ALA A 189 -3.90 3.41 -31.40
C ALA A 189 -4.45 3.14 -32.82
N GLY A 190 -4.33 4.10 -33.74
CA GLY A 190 -4.68 3.91 -35.15
C GLY A 190 -3.62 3.15 -35.94
N LEU A 191 -2.39 3.03 -35.45
CA LEU A 191 -1.31 2.32 -36.15
C LEU A 191 -1.57 0.80 -36.17
N ALA A 192 -2.09 0.25 -35.07
CA ALA A 192 -2.37 -1.18 -34.93
C ALA A 192 -3.34 -1.75 -35.98
N SER A 193 -4.30 -0.95 -36.46
CA SER A 193 -5.24 -1.38 -37.50
C SER A 193 -4.60 -1.42 -38.89
N ALA A 194 -3.76 -0.44 -39.23
CA ALA A 194 -2.97 -0.46 -40.47
C ALA A 194 -2.03 -1.67 -40.52
N MET A 195 -1.40 -1.99 -39.39
CA MET A 195 -0.54 -3.18 -39.21
C MET A 195 -1.28 -4.49 -39.44
N ALA A 196 -2.50 -4.60 -38.91
CA ALA A 196 -3.34 -5.79 -39.09
C ALA A 196 -3.72 -5.97 -40.56
N LEU A 197 -4.09 -4.88 -41.25
CA LEU A 197 -4.42 -4.91 -42.69
C LEU A 197 -3.19 -5.29 -43.53
N GLU A 198 -2.05 -4.65 -43.29
CA GLU A 198 -0.77 -4.95 -43.94
C GLU A 198 -0.41 -6.44 -43.80
N SER A 199 -0.58 -6.98 -42.59
CA SER A 199 -0.27 -8.37 -42.30
C SER A 199 -1.23 -9.37 -42.95
N LEU A 200 -2.49 -8.98 -43.14
CA LEU A 200 -3.44 -9.75 -43.93
C LEU A 200 -3.07 -9.74 -45.42
N VAL A 201 -2.71 -8.57 -45.97
CA VAL A 201 -2.33 -8.41 -47.38
C VAL A 201 -1.12 -9.28 -47.73
N LYS A 202 -0.07 -9.30 -46.90
CA LYS A 202 1.11 -10.12 -47.16
C LYS A 202 0.82 -11.62 -47.07
N LEU A 203 -0.01 -12.05 -46.12
CA LEU A 203 -0.40 -13.45 -46.00
C LEU A 203 -1.17 -13.92 -47.24
N LEU A 204 -2.18 -13.14 -47.66
CA LEU A 204 -2.98 -13.47 -48.85
C LEU A 204 -2.12 -13.47 -50.12
N ALA A 205 -1.21 -12.50 -50.26
CA ALA A 205 -0.29 -12.45 -51.40
C ALA A 205 0.62 -13.67 -51.45
N LEU A 206 1.24 -14.05 -50.32
CA LEU A 206 2.15 -15.19 -50.27
C LEU A 206 1.42 -16.52 -50.53
N LEU A 207 0.22 -16.70 -49.97
CA LEU A 207 -0.62 -17.87 -50.22
C LEU A 207 -1.08 -17.94 -51.68
N ALA A 208 -1.43 -16.81 -52.30
CA ALA A 208 -1.81 -16.76 -53.72
C ALA A 208 -0.65 -17.18 -54.63
N VAL A 209 0.56 -16.70 -54.35
CA VAL A 209 1.78 -17.10 -55.09
C VAL A 209 2.10 -18.58 -54.86
N GLY A 210 1.95 -19.09 -53.63
CA GLY A 210 2.16 -20.52 -53.34
C GLY A 210 1.13 -21.44 -54.00
N LEU A 211 -0.14 -21.04 -54.02
CA LEU A 211 -1.19 -21.76 -54.76
C LEU A 211 -0.88 -21.78 -56.25
N TYR A 212 -0.45 -20.65 -56.81
CA TYR A 212 0.00 -20.60 -58.20
C TYR A 212 1.24 -21.47 -58.46
N ALA A 213 2.19 -21.53 -57.53
CA ALA A 213 3.33 -22.43 -57.65
C ALA A 213 2.88 -23.90 -57.77
N VAL A 214 1.98 -24.37 -56.90
CA VAL A 214 1.49 -25.77 -56.92
C VAL A 214 0.62 -26.05 -58.16
N TYR A 215 -0.39 -25.22 -58.43
CA TYR A 215 -1.39 -25.52 -59.45
C TYR A 215 -1.05 -24.93 -60.83
N GLY A 216 -0.39 -23.78 -60.87
CA GLY A 216 -0.02 -23.10 -62.11
C GLY A 216 1.27 -23.62 -62.73
N VAL A 217 2.30 -23.91 -61.91
CA VAL A 217 3.59 -24.40 -62.42
C VAL A 217 3.61 -25.93 -62.50
N PHE A 218 3.22 -26.62 -61.42
CA PHE A 218 3.29 -28.09 -61.38
C PHE A 218 2.00 -28.80 -61.82
N GLY A 219 0.90 -28.09 -62.07
CA GLY A 219 -0.38 -28.71 -62.46
C GLY A 219 -1.09 -29.46 -61.32
N GLY A 220 -0.73 -29.18 -60.06
CA GLY A 220 -1.33 -29.76 -58.85
C GLY A 220 -0.34 -30.58 -58.03
N LEU A 221 -0.81 -31.08 -56.86
CA LEU A 221 0.04 -31.81 -55.91
C LEU A 221 0.67 -33.08 -56.52
N GLY A 222 -0.05 -33.80 -57.38
CA GLY A 222 0.48 -34.98 -58.05
C GLY A 222 1.56 -34.66 -59.10
N GLY A 223 1.51 -33.48 -59.71
CA GLY A 223 2.56 -33.04 -60.63
C GLY A 223 3.80 -32.54 -59.89
N LEU A 224 3.62 -31.90 -58.73
CA LEU A 224 4.72 -31.54 -57.84
C LEU A 224 5.46 -32.78 -57.35
N ASP A 225 4.74 -33.82 -56.93
CA ASP A 225 5.34 -35.09 -56.47
C ASP A 225 6.17 -35.75 -57.59
N LYS A 226 5.65 -35.77 -58.83
CA LYS A 226 6.40 -36.25 -60.00
C LYS A 226 7.67 -35.45 -60.26
N TRP A 227 7.60 -34.12 -60.18
CA TRP A 227 8.76 -33.26 -60.39
C TRP A 227 9.81 -33.49 -59.30
N LEU A 228 9.40 -33.62 -58.03
CA LEU A 228 10.31 -33.92 -56.93
C LEU A 228 10.96 -35.30 -57.07
N ALA A 229 10.22 -36.31 -57.54
CA ALA A 229 10.76 -37.64 -57.82
C ALA A 229 11.80 -37.63 -58.97
N GLN A 230 11.65 -36.74 -59.95
CA GLN A 230 12.61 -36.54 -61.04
C GLN A 230 13.82 -35.70 -60.64
N ASN A 231 13.68 -34.86 -59.61
CA ASN A 231 14.72 -33.96 -59.10
C ASN A 231 15.12 -34.37 -57.68
N SER A 232 15.62 -35.60 -57.51
CA SER A 232 16.00 -36.15 -56.21
C SER A 232 17.01 -35.30 -55.44
N ASP A 233 17.86 -34.55 -56.16
CA ASP A 233 18.84 -33.63 -55.56
C ASP A 233 18.15 -32.52 -54.75
N MET A 234 17.00 -32.04 -55.22
CA MET A 234 16.18 -31.05 -54.50
C MET A 234 15.58 -31.63 -53.21
N GLN A 235 15.29 -32.93 -53.17
CA GLN A 235 14.85 -33.61 -51.96
C GLN A 235 16.03 -33.78 -50.97
N GLN A 236 17.23 -34.10 -51.46
CA GLN A 236 18.41 -34.26 -50.60
C GLN A 236 18.85 -32.93 -49.96
N LEU A 237 18.72 -31.82 -50.69
CA LEU A 237 18.97 -30.45 -50.20
C LEU A 237 18.15 -30.09 -48.95
N LEU A 238 16.92 -30.61 -48.81
CA LEU A 238 16.07 -30.38 -47.64
C LEU A 238 16.69 -30.91 -46.33
N TYR A 239 17.46 -32.00 -46.41
CA TYR A 239 18.01 -32.72 -45.25
C TYR A 239 19.50 -32.43 -44.97
N SER A 240 20.23 -31.82 -45.91
CA SER A 240 21.66 -31.50 -45.76
C SER A 240 22.05 -30.74 -44.47
N PRO A 241 21.24 -29.80 -43.94
CA PRO A 241 21.64 -28.91 -42.83
C PRO A 241 21.43 -29.51 -41.44
N ILE A 242 20.48 -30.45 -41.29
CA ILE A 242 20.28 -31.20 -40.04
C ILE A 242 21.57 -31.96 -39.66
N LYS A 243 22.39 -32.32 -40.66
CA LYS A 243 23.68 -33.00 -40.47
C LYS A 243 24.82 -32.07 -40.05
N GLN A 244 24.72 -30.76 -40.28
CA GLN A 244 25.79 -29.78 -40.03
C GLN A 244 25.62 -28.97 -38.73
N GLY A 245 24.54 -29.18 -37.97
CA GLY A 245 24.32 -28.57 -36.65
C GLY A 245 23.89 -27.09 -36.65
N SER A 246 23.87 -26.41 -37.80
CA SER A 246 23.49 -24.99 -37.95
C SER A 246 22.01 -24.72 -37.58
N SER A 247 21.13 -25.71 -37.72
CA SER A 247 19.70 -25.59 -37.41
C SER A 247 19.42 -25.32 -35.92
N HIS A 248 20.24 -25.86 -35.01
CA HIS A 248 20.07 -25.59 -33.56
C HIS A 248 20.39 -24.14 -33.21
N THR A 249 21.45 -23.59 -33.82
CA THR A 249 21.82 -22.17 -33.64
C THR A 249 20.73 -21.25 -34.19
N LEU A 250 20.18 -21.55 -35.38
CA LEU A 250 19.05 -20.80 -35.93
C LEU A 250 17.83 -20.82 -35.00
N LEU A 251 17.47 -21.98 -34.45
CA LEU A 251 16.33 -22.09 -33.53
C LEU A 251 16.51 -21.17 -32.32
N LEU A 252 17.69 -21.18 -31.70
CA LEU A 252 18.00 -20.32 -30.56
C LEU A 252 17.95 -18.83 -30.93
N VAL A 253 18.52 -18.46 -32.08
CA VAL A 253 18.46 -17.09 -32.62
C VAL A 253 17.02 -16.62 -32.79
N PHE A 254 16.14 -17.44 -33.34
CA PHE A 254 14.74 -17.04 -33.57
C PHE A 254 13.87 -17.03 -32.32
N ILE A 255 14.15 -17.90 -31.33
CA ILE A 255 13.57 -17.78 -29.99
C ILE A 255 13.95 -16.42 -29.37
N ALA A 256 15.21 -16.02 -29.49
CA ALA A 256 15.66 -14.75 -28.95
C ALA A 256 15.00 -13.55 -29.64
N THR A 257 14.92 -13.58 -30.97
CA THR A 257 14.27 -12.55 -31.78
C THR A 257 12.84 -12.26 -31.32
N ALA A 258 12.08 -13.30 -30.98
CA ALA A 258 10.69 -13.17 -30.53
C ALA A 258 10.49 -12.35 -29.25
N VAL A 259 11.55 -12.15 -28.45
CA VAL A 259 11.49 -11.41 -27.18
C VAL A 259 12.39 -10.19 -27.16
N ALA A 260 13.63 -10.32 -27.67
CA ALA A 260 14.65 -9.31 -27.53
C ALA A 260 14.46 -8.13 -28.49
N MET A 261 13.85 -8.33 -29.67
CA MET A 261 13.73 -7.25 -30.65
C MET A 261 12.80 -6.13 -30.15
N PRO A 262 13.21 -4.85 -30.18
CA PRO A 262 12.46 -3.74 -29.59
C PRO A 262 11.03 -3.57 -30.11
N HIS A 263 10.84 -3.75 -31.42
CA HIS A 263 9.53 -3.62 -32.05
C HIS A 263 8.60 -4.79 -31.70
N ILE A 264 9.14 -6.01 -31.62
CA ILE A 264 8.39 -7.21 -31.20
C ILE A 264 8.05 -7.11 -29.72
N PHE A 265 9.00 -6.74 -28.87
CA PHE A 265 8.79 -6.48 -27.44
C PHE A 265 7.68 -5.44 -27.23
N TYR A 266 7.74 -4.33 -27.95
CA TYR A 266 6.73 -3.28 -27.82
C TYR A 266 5.31 -3.78 -28.15
N LEU A 267 5.14 -4.50 -29.26
CA LEU A 267 3.82 -4.99 -29.72
C LEU A 267 3.28 -6.19 -28.91
N SER A 268 4.15 -7.13 -28.54
CA SER A 268 3.77 -8.37 -27.87
C SER A 268 3.66 -8.22 -26.35
N ILE A 269 4.46 -7.34 -25.74
CA ILE A 269 4.61 -7.22 -24.29
C ILE A 269 4.08 -5.85 -23.80
N ALA A 270 4.52 -4.73 -24.39
CA ALA A 270 4.28 -3.39 -23.83
C ALA A 270 2.92 -2.74 -24.19
N GLU A 271 2.46 -2.85 -25.45
CA GLU A 271 1.26 -2.15 -25.96
C GLU A 271 -0.02 -3.02 -25.95
N ARG A 272 -0.02 -4.10 -25.17
CA ARG A 272 -1.15 -5.04 -25.09
C ARG A 272 -2.40 -4.39 -24.46
N PRO A 273 -3.59 -4.50 -25.08
CA PRO A 273 -4.86 -4.08 -24.47
C PRO A 273 -5.24 -4.97 -23.27
N ALA A 274 -5.62 -4.36 -22.14
CA ALA A 274 -5.97 -5.07 -20.90
C ALA A 274 -7.12 -6.09 -21.05
N ALA A 275 -8.00 -5.91 -22.04
CA ALA A 275 -9.15 -6.78 -22.31
C ALA A 275 -8.84 -8.00 -23.20
N LEU A 276 -7.64 -8.07 -23.81
CA LEU A 276 -7.27 -9.12 -24.76
C LEU A 276 -6.18 -10.03 -24.15
N GLY A 277 -6.54 -11.29 -23.98
CA GLY A 277 -5.69 -12.30 -23.35
C GLY A 277 -4.56 -12.76 -24.28
N LEU A 278 -3.35 -12.90 -23.74
CA LEU A 278 -2.24 -13.63 -24.38
C LEU A 278 -2.66 -15.04 -24.83
N ARG A 279 -3.73 -15.59 -24.23
CA ARG A 279 -4.38 -16.86 -24.59
C ARG A 279 -4.80 -16.94 -26.07
N THR A 280 -5.44 -15.93 -26.64
CA THR A 280 -5.83 -16.01 -28.07
C THR A 280 -4.62 -15.87 -28.99
N ALA A 281 -3.65 -15.04 -28.60
CA ALA A 281 -2.39 -14.91 -29.34
C ALA A 281 -1.56 -16.21 -29.29
N SER A 282 -1.66 -16.99 -28.21
CA SER A 282 -0.89 -18.23 -28.04
C SER A 282 -1.18 -19.30 -29.09
N TRP A 283 -2.37 -19.32 -29.67
CA TRP A 283 -2.70 -20.22 -30.78
C TRP A 283 -2.83 -19.48 -32.11
N GLY A 284 -3.37 -18.25 -32.10
CA GLY A 284 -3.60 -17.48 -33.32
C GLY A 284 -2.31 -17.08 -34.05
N PHE A 285 -1.27 -16.65 -33.32
CA PHE A 285 -0.02 -16.22 -33.94
C PHE A 285 0.82 -17.40 -34.50
N PRO A 286 0.96 -18.53 -33.79
CA PRO A 286 1.56 -19.73 -34.38
C PRO A 286 0.79 -20.26 -35.61
N LEU A 287 -0.55 -20.19 -35.62
CA LEU A 287 -1.33 -20.54 -36.81
C LEU A 287 -1.04 -19.58 -37.97
N PHE A 288 -0.92 -18.28 -37.72
CA PHE A 288 -0.54 -17.29 -38.73
C PHE A 288 0.85 -17.57 -39.31
N LEU A 289 1.82 -17.91 -38.45
CA LEU A 289 3.17 -18.35 -38.85
C LEU A 289 3.13 -19.62 -39.72
N LEU A 290 2.32 -20.62 -39.33
CA LEU A 290 2.16 -21.86 -40.09
C LEU A 290 1.62 -21.59 -41.50
N LEU A 291 0.60 -20.72 -41.64
CA LEU A 291 0.05 -20.36 -42.94
C LEU A 291 1.08 -19.64 -43.83
N MET A 292 1.96 -18.82 -43.27
CA MET A 292 3.07 -18.21 -43.99
C MET A 292 4.16 -19.23 -44.38
N ALA A 293 4.30 -20.32 -43.63
CA ALA A 293 5.32 -21.35 -43.88
C ALA A 293 4.97 -22.29 -45.05
N LEU A 294 3.68 -22.62 -45.21
CA LEU A 294 3.18 -23.53 -46.24
C LEU A 294 3.67 -23.23 -47.69
N PRO A 295 3.62 -21.98 -48.18
CA PRO A 295 3.96 -21.68 -49.58
C PRO A 295 5.47 -21.62 -49.87
N ILE A 296 6.36 -21.64 -48.87
CA ILE A 296 7.80 -21.36 -49.08
C ILE A 296 8.46 -22.38 -50.01
N PHE A 297 8.38 -23.66 -49.68
CA PHE A 297 9.00 -24.72 -50.50
C PHE A 297 8.38 -24.82 -51.89
N PRO A 298 7.04 -24.81 -52.05
CA PRO A 298 6.43 -24.74 -53.37
C PRO A 298 6.92 -23.57 -54.24
N ILE A 299 7.03 -22.37 -53.67
CA ILE A 299 7.53 -21.20 -54.41
C ILE A 299 9.00 -21.39 -54.79
N MET A 300 9.83 -21.88 -53.86
CA MET A 300 11.23 -22.16 -54.11
C MET A 300 11.42 -23.13 -55.28
N TRP A 301 10.72 -24.28 -55.23
CA TRP A 301 10.78 -25.29 -56.29
C TRP A 301 10.22 -24.79 -57.60
N ALA A 302 9.13 -24.00 -57.59
CA ALA A 302 8.57 -23.43 -58.80
C ALA A 302 9.55 -22.47 -59.50
N GLY A 303 10.36 -21.72 -58.74
CA GLY A 303 11.42 -20.88 -59.31
C GLY A 303 12.48 -21.69 -60.06
N PHE A 304 12.90 -22.83 -59.50
CA PHE A 304 13.83 -23.74 -60.18
C PHE A 304 13.18 -24.47 -61.36
N ALA A 305 11.92 -24.90 -61.23
CA ALA A 305 11.20 -25.57 -62.31
C ALA A 305 10.98 -24.67 -63.54
N LEU A 306 10.88 -23.35 -63.32
CA LEU A 306 10.74 -22.34 -64.36
C LEU A 306 12.09 -21.79 -64.87
N ASP A 307 13.21 -22.25 -64.32
CA ASP A 307 14.58 -21.79 -64.64
C ASP A 307 14.72 -20.25 -64.63
N VAL A 308 14.24 -19.65 -63.55
CA VAL A 308 14.17 -18.19 -63.40
C VAL A 308 15.57 -17.63 -63.12
N ALA A 309 15.97 -16.58 -63.85
CA ALA A 309 17.33 -16.02 -63.80
C ALA A 309 17.60 -15.13 -62.56
N GLU A 310 16.54 -14.64 -61.93
CA GLU A 310 16.63 -13.80 -60.73
C GLU A 310 17.15 -14.58 -59.50
N PRO A 311 17.81 -13.91 -58.52
CA PRO A 311 18.25 -14.57 -57.29
C PRO A 311 17.09 -15.22 -56.51
N VAL A 312 17.39 -16.34 -55.83
CA VAL A 312 16.40 -17.18 -55.10
C VAL A 312 15.55 -16.38 -54.11
N GLN A 313 16.12 -15.39 -53.43
CA GLN A 313 15.40 -14.52 -52.49
C GLN A 313 14.22 -13.75 -53.11
N TYR A 314 14.17 -13.61 -54.44
CA TYR A 314 13.10 -12.90 -55.17
C TYR A 314 12.13 -13.84 -55.89
N PHE A 315 12.19 -15.16 -55.69
CA PHE A 315 11.28 -16.11 -56.36
C PHE A 315 9.80 -15.87 -56.07
N THR A 316 9.43 -15.29 -54.92
CA THR A 316 8.06 -14.82 -54.65
C THR A 316 7.54 -13.83 -55.68
N LEU A 317 8.42 -13.04 -56.28
CA LEU A 317 8.08 -12.08 -57.33
C LEU A 317 8.37 -12.64 -58.72
N ALA A 318 9.46 -13.38 -58.86
CA ALA A 318 9.96 -13.85 -60.14
C ALA A 318 9.10 -14.99 -60.72
N VAL A 319 8.55 -15.89 -59.88
CA VAL A 319 7.60 -16.94 -60.32
C VAL A 319 6.32 -16.34 -60.92
N PRO A 320 5.60 -15.42 -60.24
CA PRO A 320 4.50 -14.68 -60.85
C PRO A 320 4.88 -13.91 -62.12
N ARG A 321 6.07 -13.32 -62.17
CA ARG A 321 6.53 -12.58 -63.35
C ARG A 321 6.74 -13.51 -64.56
N ALA A 322 7.26 -14.70 -64.32
CA ALA A 322 7.46 -15.75 -65.32
C ALA A 322 6.12 -16.33 -65.82
N SER A 323 5.08 -16.35 -64.98
CA SER A 323 3.73 -16.80 -65.38
C SER A 323 3.07 -15.99 -66.48
N GLY A 324 3.52 -14.75 -66.70
CA GLY A 324 2.80 -13.81 -67.56
C GLY A 324 1.47 -13.31 -66.97
N SER A 325 1.27 -13.39 -65.65
CA SER A 325 0.12 -12.74 -64.97
C SER A 325 0.51 -11.40 -64.36
N ALA A 326 0.00 -10.31 -64.93
CA ALA A 326 0.22 -8.96 -64.41
C ALA A 326 -0.37 -8.79 -63.00
N LEU A 327 -1.58 -9.32 -62.77
CA LEU A 327 -2.27 -9.23 -61.48
C LEU A 327 -1.50 -9.95 -60.39
N LEU A 328 -1.07 -11.19 -60.63
CA LEU A 328 -0.33 -11.97 -59.63
C LEU A 328 1.02 -11.33 -59.29
N THR A 329 1.69 -10.75 -60.29
CA THR A 329 2.97 -10.03 -60.10
C THR A 329 2.77 -8.78 -59.23
N ILE A 330 1.71 -8.01 -59.47
CA ILE A 330 1.37 -6.82 -58.66
C ILE A 330 0.98 -7.23 -57.23
N VAL A 331 0.20 -8.30 -57.06
CA VAL A 331 -0.16 -8.83 -55.73
C VAL A 331 1.10 -9.25 -54.97
N ALA A 332 2.02 -9.96 -55.63
CA ALA A 332 3.28 -10.37 -55.03
C ALA A 332 4.15 -9.16 -54.62
N PHE A 333 4.23 -8.13 -55.46
CA PHE A 333 4.93 -6.89 -55.17
C PHE A 333 4.32 -6.13 -53.99
N ILE A 334 3.00 -5.95 -53.96
CA ILE A 334 2.29 -5.30 -52.85
C ILE A 334 2.51 -6.08 -51.56
N GLY A 335 2.48 -7.42 -51.58
CA GLY A 335 2.77 -8.26 -50.41
C GLY A 335 4.17 -8.04 -49.84
N GLY A 336 5.18 -7.87 -50.70
CA GLY A 336 6.54 -7.55 -50.27
C GLY A 336 6.73 -6.11 -49.78
N LEU A 337 6.14 -5.13 -50.49
CA LEU A 337 6.13 -3.73 -50.06
C LEU A 337 5.44 -3.57 -48.70
N SER A 338 4.34 -4.30 -48.53
CA SER A 338 3.60 -4.44 -47.28
C SER A 338 4.51 -4.95 -46.17
N ALA A 339 5.16 -6.11 -46.35
CA ALA A 339 6.05 -6.70 -45.36
C ALA A 339 7.25 -5.80 -44.98
N ALA A 340 7.80 -5.03 -45.92
CA ALA A 340 8.91 -4.12 -45.66
C ALA A 340 8.48 -2.88 -44.84
N THR A 341 7.35 -2.28 -45.21
CA THR A 341 6.95 -0.96 -44.74
C THR A 341 6.59 -0.93 -43.26
N GLY A 342 5.71 -1.82 -42.78
CA GLY A 342 5.30 -1.81 -41.38
C GLY A 342 6.43 -2.15 -40.43
N ALA A 343 7.25 -3.14 -40.80
CA ALA A 343 8.42 -3.52 -40.02
C ALA A 343 9.40 -2.35 -39.89
N LEU A 344 9.69 -1.66 -40.98
CA LEU A 344 10.60 -0.50 -40.99
C LEU A 344 10.08 0.67 -40.13
N ILE A 345 8.77 0.98 -40.23
CA ILE A 345 8.13 2.00 -39.38
C ILE A 345 8.27 1.63 -37.90
N MET A 346 8.05 0.36 -37.55
CA MET A 346 8.05 -0.09 -36.17
C MET A 346 9.43 -0.21 -35.54
N ILE A 347 10.41 -0.70 -36.29
CA ILE A 347 11.80 -0.71 -35.85
C ILE A 347 12.26 0.72 -35.55
N THR A 348 11.96 1.66 -36.45
CA THR A 348 12.33 3.07 -36.29
C THR A 348 11.62 3.74 -35.11
N LEU A 349 10.33 3.47 -34.89
CA LEU A 349 9.58 4.05 -33.78
C LEU A 349 10.04 3.52 -32.42
N ALA A 350 10.33 2.21 -32.34
CA ALA A 350 10.87 1.57 -31.14
C ALA A 350 12.27 2.12 -30.81
N LEU A 351 13.18 2.18 -31.79
CA LEU A 351 14.52 2.74 -31.63
C LEU A 351 14.49 4.23 -31.25
N SER A 352 13.65 5.03 -31.90
CA SER A 352 13.48 6.45 -31.57
C SER A 352 13.07 6.63 -30.11
N THR A 353 12.19 5.77 -29.60
CA THR A 353 11.76 5.80 -28.19
C THR A 353 12.92 5.41 -27.26
N MET A 354 13.71 4.39 -27.60
CA MET A 354 14.86 3.97 -26.80
C MET A 354 15.96 5.05 -26.74
N VAL A 355 16.33 5.64 -27.88
CA VAL A 355 17.34 6.71 -27.98
C VAL A 355 16.87 7.95 -27.24
N MET A 356 15.59 8.31 -27.35
CA MET A 356 15.01 9.40 -26.57
C MET A 356 15.18 9.16 -25.07
N ASN A 357 14.78 7.99 -24.57
CA ASN A 357 14.75 7.68 -23.14
C ASN A 357 16.14 7.55 -22.51
N HIS A 358 17.11 6.98 -23.22
CA HIS A 358 18.41 6.62 -22.63
C HIS A 358 19.54 7.57 -22.99
N TRP A 359 19.47 8.29 -24.11
CA TRP A 359 20.55 9.19 -24.54
C TRP A 359 20.17 10.65 -24.41
N LEU A 360 19.06 11.05 -25.03
CA LEU A 360 18.71 12.48 -25.13
C LEU A 360 18.18 13.04 -23.82
N LEU A 361 17.17 12.41 -23.24
CA LEU A 361 16.51 12.90 -22.03
C LEU A 361 17.47 13.00 -20.83
N PRO A 362 18.35 12.01 -20.55
CA PRO A 362 19.38 12.12 -19.52
C PRO A 362 20.41 13.24 -19.70
N GLY A 363 20.76 13.56 -20.96
CA GLY A 363 21.85 14.47 -21.29
C GLY A 363 21.46 15.93 -21.43
N THR A 364 20.16 16.25 -21.39
CA THR A 364 19.64 17.60 -21.64
C THR A 364 19.06 18.21 -20.37
N ARG A 365 19.45 19.45 -20.04
CA ARG A 365 18.82 20.25 -18.98
C ARG A 365 17.63 20.98 -19.60
N TRP A 366 16.42 20.54 -19.29
CA TRP A 366 15.19 21.16 -19.79
C TRP A 366 14.83 22.32 -18.86
N GLN A 367 14.85 23.54 -19.37
CA GLN A 367 14.25 24.70 -18.69
C GLN A 367 12.74 24.68 -18.95
N SER A 368 11.96 24.80 -17.89
CA SER A 368 10.52 24.60 -17.86
C SER A 368 9.75 25.80 -18.43
N ASP A 369 9.85 26.00 -19.74
CA ASP A 369 8.97 26.90 -20.50
C ASP A 369 7.75 26.13 -21.05
N ASP A 370 6.66 26.85 -21.34
CA ASP A 370 5.43 26.35 -21.99
C ASP A 370 5.68 25.59 -23.31
N ASN A 371 6.89 25.69 -23.88
CA ASN A 371 7.30 25.05 -25.13
C ASN A 371 7.91 23.64 -24.98
N MET A 372 8.11 23.11 -23.77
CA MET A 372 8.76 21.80 -23.56
C MET A 372 8.09 20.67 -24.36
N TYR A 373 6.75 20.64 -24.39
CA TYR A 373 6.01 19.61 -25.13
C TYR A 373 6.26 19.67 -26.65
N ARG A 374 6.34 20.89 -27.20
CA ARG A 374 6.61 21.11 -28.62
C ARG A 374 8.05 20.72 -28.97
N GLN A 375 9.01 21.04 -28.10
CA GLN A 375 10.42 20.66 -28.26
C GLN A 375 10.59 19.13 -28.25
N LEU A 376 9.98 18.42 -27.30
CA LEU A 376 10.05 16.96 -27.21
C LEU A 376 9.49 16.27 -28.47
N LEU A 377 8.40 16.81 -29.02
CA LEU A 377 7.78 16.29 -30.24
C LEU A 377 8.69 16.49 -31.46
N TRP A 378 9.28 17.68 -31.64
CA TRP A 378 10.21 17.93 -32.74
C TRP A 378 11.48 17.10 -32.61
N LEU A 379 12.03 16.96 -31.41
CA LEU A 379 13.18 16.11 -31.16
C LEU A 379 12.89 14.64 -31.57
N ARG A 380 11.71 14.12 -31.21
CA ARG A 380 11.30 12.77 -31.65
C ARG A 380 11.18 12.67 -33.18
N ARG A 381 10.65 13.70 -33.84
CA ARG A 381 10.54 13.70 -35.31
C ARG A 381 11.90 13.73 -36.00
N SER A 382 12.82 14.54 -35.49
CA SER A 382 14.21 14.60 -35.98
C SER A 382 14.94 13.27 -35.79
N LEU A 383 14.75 12.61 -34.65
CA LEU A 383 15.29 11.26 -34.40
C LEU A 383 14.79 10.23 -35.41
N VAL A 384 13.48 10.23 -35.69
CA VAL A 384 12.90 9.32 -36.69
C VAL A 384 13.55 9.55 -38.05
N ALA A 385 13.64 10.81 -38.50
CA ALA A 385 14.30 11.14 -39.77
C ALA A 385 15.78 10.72 -39.79
N ALA A 386 16.52 10.97 -38.70
CA ALA A 386 17.92 10.57 -38.58
C ALA A 386 18.12 9.05 -38.64
N LEU A 387 17.21 8.26 -38.06
CA LEU A 387 17.27 6.79 -38.11
C LEU A 387 17.00 6.25 -39.52
N PHE A 388 16.04 6.83 -40.27
CA PHE A 388 15.84 6.49 -41.68
C PHE A 388 17.08 6.82 -42.52
N LEU A 389 17.68 7.99 -42.31
CA LEU A 389 18.92 8.39 -43.00
C LEU A 389 20.10 7.48 -42.64
N ALA A 390 20.25 7.07 -41.37
CA ALA A 390 21.28 6.14 -40.95
C ALA A 390 21.09 4.75 -41.58
N GLY A 391 19.85 4.27 -41.65
CA GLY A 391 19.50 3.04 -42.35
C GLY A 391 19.80 3.08 -43.85
N PHE A 392 19.45 4.20 -44.50
CA PHE A 392 19.79 4.44 -45.91
C PHE A 392 21.30 4.53 -46.15
N GLY A 393 22.03 5.24 -45.28
CA GLY A 393 23.49 5.31 -45.32
C GLY A 393 24.15 3.94 -45.15
N PHE A 394 23.62 3.09 -44.28
CA PHE A 394 24.09 1.72 -44.12
C PHE A 394 23.81 0.86 -45.36
N TYR A 395 22.63 1.00 -45.96
CA TYR A 395 22.29 0.38 -47.25
C TYR A 395 23.29 0.77 -48.36
N LEU A 396 23.65 2.06 -48.47
CA LEU A 396 24.66 2.51 -49.44
C LEU A 396 26.05 1.94 -49.16
N LEU A 397 26.45 1.88 -47.88
CA LEU A 397 27.76 1.39 -47.47
C LEU A 397 27.97 -0.10 -47.80
N LEU A 398 26.92 -0.91 -47.67
CA LEU A 398 26.97 -2.34 -48.00
C LEU A 398 27.09 -2.61 -49.50
N ASN A 399 26.70 -1.66 -50.36
CA ASN A 399 26.76 -1.74 -51.83
C ASN A 399 26.29 -3.09 -52.40
N ASN A 400 25.17 -3.61 -51.88
CA ASN A 400 24.56 -4.87 -52.27
C ASN A 400 25.48 -6.12 -52.23
N ARG A 401 26.48 -6.12 -51.33
CA ARG A 401 27.41 -7.25 -51.16
C ARG A 401 26.82 -8.45 -50.42
N LEU A 402 25.74 -8.22 -49.66
CA LEU A 402 25.10 -9.22 -48.83
C LEU A 402 23.71 -9.52 -49.35
N SER A 403 23.31 -10.80 -49.25
CA SER A 403 21.94 -11.21 -49.52
C SER A 403 20.98 -10.64 -48.46
N LEU A 404 19.68 -10.61 -48.76
CA LEU A 404 18.67 -10.27 -47.76
C LEU A 404 18.74 -11.23 -46.57
N SER A 405 19.17 -12.47 -46.80
CA SER A 405 19.19 -13.46 -45.75
C SER A 405 20.34 -13.23 -44.76
N ASP A 406 21.52 -12.87 -45.27
CA ASP A 406 22.70 -12.56 -44.47
C ASP A 406 22.47 -11.34 -43.57
N LEU A 407 21.87 -10.27 -44.11
CA LEU A 407 21.55 -9.05 -43.35
C LEU A 407 20.64 -9.34 -42.16
N ALA A 408 19.66 -10.21 -42.35
CA ALA A 408 18.75 -10.63 -41.29
C ALA A 408 19.47 -11.46 -40.22
N ILE A 409 20.27 -12.45 -40.62
CA ILE A 409 21.02 -13.31 -39.69
C ILE A 409 21.96 -12.46 -38.81
N ILE A 410 22.71 -11.52 -39.40
CA ILE A 410 23.58 -10.60 -38.66
C ILE A 410 22.79 -9.83 -37.59
N ALA A 411 21.61 -9.30 -37.93
CA ALA A 411 20.76 -8.54 -37.01
C ALA A 411 20.13 -9.42 -35.92
N PHE A 412 19.68 -10.63 -36.26
CA PHE A 412 19.09 -11.56 -35.30
C PHE A 412 20.11 -12.06 -34.28
N ILE A 413 21.35 -12.32 -34.69
CA ILE A 413 22.44 -12.71 -33.77
C ILE A 413 22.78 -11.56 -32.80
N ALA A 414 22.70 -10.31 -33.24
CA ALA A 414 22.86 -9.16 -32.33
C ALA A 414 21.78 -9.17 -31.25
N SER A 415 20.52 -9.45 -31.62
CA SER A 415 19.41 -9.55 -30.66
C SER A 415 19.55 -10.72 -29.68
N LEU A 416 20.16 -11.83 -30.12
CA LEU A 416 20.44 -13.01 -29.29
C LEU A 416 21.32 -12.68 -28.09
N GLN A 417 22.24 -11.71 -28.19
CA GLN A 417 23.13 -11.32 -27.08
C GLN A 417 22.39 -10.74 -25.87
N PHE A 418 21.14 -10.31 -26.05
CA PHE A 418 20.30 -9.80 -24.95
C PHE A 418 19.53 -10.91 -24.23
N LEU A 419 19.42 -12.10 -24.83
CA LEU A 419 18.62 -13.20 -24.28
C LEU A 419 19.07 -13.62 -22.87
N PRO A 420 20.38 -13.78 -22.55
CA PRO A 420 20.80 -14.13 -21.20
C PRO A 420 20.35 -13.11 -20.15
N GLY A 421 20.45 -11.82 -20.48
CA GLY A 421 20.04 -10.73 -19.60
C GLY A 421 18.53 -10.67 -19.39
N ILE A 422 17.73 -10.87 -20.44
CA ILE A 422 16.27 -10.93 -20.38
C ILE A 422 15.81 -12.18 -19.60
N PHE A 423 16.44 -13.33 -19.82
CA PHE A 423 16.13 -14.57 -19.11
C PHE A 423 16.36 -14.43 -17.59
N ALA A 424 17.46 -13.77 -17.21
CA ALA A 424 17.82 -13.51 -15.81
C ALA A 424 16.86 -12.54 -15.10
N VAL A 425 16.05 -11.75 -15.82
CA VAL A 425 15.04 -10.87 -15.22
C VAL A 425 14.08 -11.67 -14.35
N ILE A 426 13.59 -12.81 -14.86
CA ILE A 426 12.59 -13.63 -14.15
C ILE A 426 13.25 -14.78 -13.37
N HIS A 427 14.23 -15.46 -13.98
CA HIS A 427 14.68 -16.76 -13.48
C HIS A 427 15.93 -16.69 -12.60
N TRP A 428 16.66 -15.56 -12.59
CA TRP A 428 17.94 -15.48 -11.88
C TRP A 428 18.13 -14.15 -11.11
N PRO A 429 17.59 -14.05 -9.88
CA PRO A 429 17.68 -12.82 -9.07
C PRO A 429 19.11 -12.48 -8.62
N GLN A 430 20.02 -13.46 -8.55
CA GLN A 430 21.42 -13.23 -8.16
C GLN A 430 22.27 -12.54 -9.26
N GLY A 431 21.80 -12.53 -10.51
CA GLY A 431 22.48 -11.85 -11.61
C GLY A 431 22.59 -10.34 -11.36
N ASN A 432 23.76 -9.77 -11.60
CA ASN A 432 24.10 -8.38 -11.29
C ASN A 432 24.54 -7.55 -12.50
N ARG A 433 24.57 -6.22 -12.35
CA ARG A 433 24.75 -5.25 -13.42
C ARG A 433 26.13 -5.35 -14.05
N ARG A 434 27.16 -5.64 -13.25
CA ARG A 434 28.55 -5.75 -13.71
C ARG A 434 28.73 -6.98 -14.60
N GLY A 435 28.15 -8.09 -14.19
CA GLY A 435 28.12 -9.29 -15.03
C GLY A 435 27.31 -9.06 -16.29
N PHE A 436 26.10 -8.50 -16.18
CA PHE A 436 25.28 -8.25 -17.37
C PHE A 436 26.00 -7.35 -18.39
N ILE A 437 26.55 -6.21 -17.95
CA ILE A 437 27.28 -5.28 -18.81
C ILE A 437 28.55 -5.94 -19.38
N GLY A 438 29.32 -6.66 -18.57
CA GLY A 438 30.56 -7.33 -19.00
C GLY A 438 30.29 -8.42 -20.04
N GLY A 439 29.27 -9.26 -19.81
CA GLY A 439 28.83 -10.29 -20.75
C GLY A 439 28.31 -9.70 -22.06
N LEU A 440 27.42 -8.71 -21.98
CA LEU A 440 26.85 -8.05 -23.16
C LEU A 440 27.95 -7.36 -24.00
N LEU A 441 28.87 -6.62 -23.37
CA LEU A 441 29.97 -5.96 -24.06
C LEU A 441 30.85 -6.96 -24.81
N ALA A 442 31.27 -8.04 -24.14
CA ALA A 442 32.13 -9.04 -24.77
C ALA A 442 31.43 -9.77 -25.92
N GLY A 443 30.17 -10.19 -25.72
CA GLY A 443 29.38 -10.85 -26.77
C GLY A 443 29.15 -9.95 -27.98
N MET A 444 28.77 -8.69 -27.75
CA MET A 444 28.56 -7.71 -28.83
C MET A 444 29.86 -7.32 -29.55
N LEU A 445 31.00 -7.25 -28.85
CA LEU A 445 32.30 -6.99 -29.48
C LEU A 445 32.73 -8.14 -30.40
N ILE A 446 32.57 -9.40 -29.96
CA ILE A 446 32.86 -10.58 -30.79
C ILE A 446 31.94 -10.62 -32.00
N TRP A 447 30.65 -10.35 -31.82
CA TRP A 447 29.69 -10.25 -32.93
C TRP A 447 30.06 -9.12 -33.91
N ALA A 448 30.40 -7.94 -33.41
CA ALA A 448 30.73 -6.79 -34.24
C ALA A 448 32.01 -7.03 -35.05
N ALA A 449 33.05 -7.58 -34.42
CA ALA A 449 34.30 -7.92 -35.09
C ALA A 449 34.17 -9.12 -36.03
N GLY A 450 33.31 -10.09 -35.69
CA GLY A 450 33.17 -11.34 -36.43
C GLY A 450 32.21 -11.27 -37.61
N LEU A 451 31.14 -10.47 -37.53
CA LEU A 451 30.09 -10.41 -38.53
C LEU A 451 29.88 -9.01 -39.10
N LEU A 452 29.64 -8.00 -38.26
CA LEU A 452 29.28 -6.66 -38.72
C LEU A 452 30.41 -5.96 -39.48
N LEU A 453 31.63 -5.95 -38.93
CA LEU A 453 32.77 -5.27 -39.54
C LEU A 453 33.24 -5.97 -40.83
N PRO A 454 33.38 -7.32 -40.88
CA PRO A 454 33.60 -8.05 -42.13
C PRO A 454 32.57 -7.77 -43.21
N ALA A 455 31.29 -7.66 -42.84
CA ALA A 455 30.20 -7.28 -43.75
C ALA A 455 30.38 -5.87 -44.34
N MET A 456 30.82 -4.89 -43.53
CA MET A 456 31.04 -3.52 -43.98
C MET A 456 32.29 -3.37 -44.84
N VAL A 457 33.40 -4.00 -44.46
CA VAL A 457 34.70 -3.87 -45.14
C VAL A 457 34.75 -4.76 -46.39
N GLY A 458 34.01 -5.88 -46.41
CA GLY A 458 34.07 -6.89 -47.46
C GLY A 458 35.26 -7.83 -47.35
N ASN A 459 35.81 -8.00 -46.13
CA ASN A 459 36.95 -8.89 -45.89
C ASN A 459 36.52 -10.07 -45.01
N SER A 460 36.69 -11.31 -45.50
CA SER A 460 36.28 -12.55 -44.82
C SER A 460 37.36 -13.15 -43.92
N GLY A 461 38.33 -12.35 -43.47
CA GLY A 461 39.30 -12.81 -42.48
C GLY A 461 40.41 -11.81 -42.17
N ILE A 462 41.05 -11.99 -41.03
CA ILE A 462 42.25 -11.24 -40.67
C ILE A 462 43.43 -12.18 -40.81
N THR A 463 44.42 -11.78 -41.60
CA THR A 463 45.67 -12.52 -41.80
C THR A 463 46.71 -12.04 -40.80
N PHE A 464 47.18 -12.93 -39.93
CA PHE A 464 48.31 -12.72 -39.03
C PHE A 464 49.48 -13.61 -39.49
N GLY A 465 50.41 -13.06 -40.28
CA GLY A 465 51.46 -13.86 -40.92
C GLY A 465 50.84 -14.94 -41.83
N ASP A 466 51.20 -16.20 -41.62
CA ASP A 466 50.67 -17.34 -42.38
C ASP A 466 49.30 -17.85 -41.90
N TYR A 467 48.81 -17.36 -40.76
CA TYR A 467 47.52 -17.79 -40.20
C TYR A 467 46.40 -16.83 -40.62
N ARG A 468 45.41 -17.36 -41.37
CA ARG A 468 44.17 -16.64 -41.69
C ARG A 468 43.09 -17.04 -40.69
N LEU A 469 42.66 -16.08 -39.87
CA LEU A 469 41.48 -16.24 -39.04
C LEU A 469 40.24 -16.01 -39.93
N PRO A 470 39.43 -17.04 -40.24
CA PRO A 470 38.21 -16.84 -41.03
C PRO A 470 37.23 -15.97 -40.24
N LEU A 471 36.56 -15.05 -40.92
CA LEU A 471 35.52 -14.16 -40.36
C LEU A 471 34.41 -13.96 -41.39
N GLY A 472 33.27 -13.46 -40.95
CA GLY A 472 32.11 -13.20 -41.81
C GLY A 472 31.14 -14.37 -41.89
N MET A 473 30.27 -14.33 -42.91
CA MET A 473 29.09 -15.20 -42.98
C MET A 473 29.42 -16.68 -43.16
N GLU A 474 30.58 -17.05 -43.70
CA GLU A 474 30.95 -18.47 -43.89
C GLU A 474 31.03 -19.27 -42.58
N ILE A 475 31.37 -18.61 -41.47
CA ILE A 475 31.50 -19.23 -40.14
C ILE A 475 30.56 -18.59 -39.11
N TRP A 476 29.42 -18.07 -39.57
CA TRP A 476 28.45 -17.39 -38.70
C TRP A 476 27.96 -18.25 -37.51
N PRO A 477 27.73 -19.58 -37.61
CA PRO A 477 27.31 -20.38 -36.47
C PRO A 477 28.38 -20.45 -35.37
N GLN A 478 29.66 -20.60 -35.75
CA GLN A 478 30.78 -20.65 -34.82
C GLN A 478 30.95 -19.32 -34.09
N ILE A 479 30.88 -18.19 -34.82
CA ILE A 479 30.96 -16.85 -34.21
C ILE A 479 29.77 -16.63 -33.25
N THR A 480 28.58 -17.09 -33.62
CA THR A 480 27.37 -16.97 -32.79
C THR A 480 27.53 -17.75 -31.48
N THR A 481 27.94 -19.02 -31.56
CA THR A 481 28.15 -19.84 -30.37
C THR A 481 29.27 -19.30 -29.48
N LEU A 482 30.37 -18.81 -30.06
CA LEU A 482 31.47 -18.19 -29.31
C LEU A 482 31.03 -16.91 -28.60
N SER A 483 30.41 -15.97 -29.32
CA SER A 483 29.95 -14.70 -28.75
C SER A 483 28.95 -14.92 -27.62
N LEU A 484 27.97 -15.81 -27.80
CA LEU A 484 26.98 -16.13 -26.77
C LEU A 484 27.62 -16.83 -25.57
N SER A 485 28.54 -17.79 -25.80
CA SER A 485 29.21 -18.51 -24.72
C SER A 485 30.05 -17.57 -23.86
N VAL A 486 30.81 -16.67 -24.48
CA VAL A 486 31.60 -15.66 -23.76
C VAL A 486 30.68 -14.70 -23.00
N ASN A 487 29.57 -14.27 -23.60
CA ASN A 487 28.57 -13.43 -22.94
C ASN A 487 28.01 -14.11 -21.68
N VAL A 488 27.55 -15.35 -21.78
CA VAL A 488 27.00 -16.11 -20.64
C VAL A 488 28.07 -16.38 -19.58
N LEU A 489 29.28 -16.80 -19.96
CA LEU A 489 30.37 -17.08 -19.02
C LEU A 489 30.79 -15.84 -18.23
N LEU A 490 30.95 -14.70 -18.90
CA LEU A 490 31.29 -13.45 -18.23
C LEU A 490 30.13 -12.92 -17.41
N PHE A 491 28.89 -13.02 -17.90
CA PHE A 491 27.72 -12.66 -17.11
C PHE A 491 27.65 -13.47 -15.82
N VAL A 492 27.74 -14.80 -15.93
CA VAL A 492 27.69 -15.70 -14.78
C VAL A 492 28.88 -15.46 -13.84
N GLY A 493 30.10 -15.51 -14.36
CA GLY A 493 31.31 -15.36 -13.57
C GLY A 493 31.37 -14.04 -12.81
N LEU A 494 31.22 -12.91 -13.51
CA LEU A 494 31.28 -11.60 -12.85
C LEU A 494 30.12 -11.39 -11.87
N SER A 495 28.93 -11.92 -12.16
CA SER A 495 27.81 -11.80 -11.21
C SER A 495 28.00 -12.61 -9.93
N LEU A 496 28.67 -13.76 -9.99
CA LEU A 496 29.00 -14.55 -8.80
C LEU A 496 30.12 -13.94 -7.96
N PHE A 497 31.12 -13.32 -8.61
CA PHE A 497 32.29 -12.78 -7.91
C PHE A 497 32.18 -11.30 -7.48
N THR A 498 31.17 -10.56 -7.95
CA THR A 498 31.02 -9.13 -7.60
C THR A 498 29.80 -8.88 -6.71
N PRO A 499 29.89 -7.95 -5.73
CA PRO A 499 28.79 -7.68 -4.82
C PRO A 499 27.62 -7.01 -5.55
N THR A 500 26.40 -7.44 -5.23
CA THR A 500 25.14 -6.81 -5.68
C THR A 500 24.77 -5.64 -4.80
N SER A 501 24.28 -4.54 -5.37
CA SER A 501 23.75 -3.40 -4.60
C SER A 501 22.42 -3.76 -3.92
N SER A 502 22.05 -3.06 -2.83
CA SER A 502 20.74 -3.21 -2.17
C SER A 502 19.58 -2.85 -3.08
N LEU A 503 19.69 -1.75 -3.85
CA LEU A 503 18.68 -1.32 -4.83
C LEU A 503 18.52 -2.32 -5.98
N GLU A 504 19.62 -2.96 -6.36
CA GLU A 504 19.62 -3.97 -7.42
C GLU A 504 18.98 -5.28 -6.95
N ARG A 505 19.26 -5.71 -5.70
CA ARG A 505 18.56 -6.83 -5.08
C ARG A 505 17.05 -6.57 -4.97
N TYR A 506 16.67 -5.36 -4.54
CA TYR A 506 15.27 -4.96 -4.51
C TYR A 506 14.60 -5.04 -5.89
N ALA A 507 15.26 -4.53 -6.94
CA ALA A 507 14.75 -4.64 -8.30
C ALA A 507 14.66 -6.11 -8.78
N ALA A 508 15.62 -6.95 -8.41
CA ALA A 508 15.60 -8.38 -8.69
C ALA A 508 14.38 -9.07 -8.08
N ASP A 509 14.12 -8.77 -6.80
CA ASP A 509 13.01 -9.34 -6.03
C ASP A 509 11.63 -8.89 -6.57
N LEU A 510 11.55 -7.67 -7.12
CA LEU A 510 10.34 -7.22 -7.83
C LEU A 510 10.09 -7.96 -9.15
N CYS A 511 11.15 -8.49 -9.79
CA CYS A 511 11.07 -9.16 -11.08
C CYS A 511 10.79 -10.66 -10.99
N SER A 512 11.15 -11.33 -9.88
CA SER A 512 11.04 -12.78 -9.70
C SER A 512 9.62 -13.31 -9.43
N ASP A 513 8.58 -12.47 -9.54
CA ASP A 513 7.15 -12.76 -9.26
C ASP A 513 6.90 -13.47 -7.92
N ASP A 514 7.88 -13.40 -7.02
CA ASP A 514 7.70 -13.72 -5.61
C ASP A 514 6.91 -12.53 -5.03
N SER A 515 5.61 -12.55 -5.30
CA SER A 515 4.66 -11.45 -5.03
C SER A 515 4.54 -11.06 -3.55
N ILE A 516 5.24 -11.79 -2.67
CA ILE A 516 5.39 -11.56 -1.23
C ILE A 516 6.71 -10.81 -0.92
N SER A 517 7.60 -10.63 -1.90
CA SER A 517 8.90 -9.97 -1.77
C SER A 517 8.78 -8.55 -1.24
N GLN A 518 8.93 -8.49 0.08
CA GLN A 518 9.38 -7.41 0.94
C GLN A 518 8.94 -6.02 0.47
N ALA A 519 7.78 -5.61 0.98
CA ALA A 519 7.44 -4.20 1.12
C ALA A 519 8.49 -3.53 2.02
N LEU A 520 9.66 -3.19 1.46
CA LEU A 520 10.66 -2.41 2.16
C LEU A 520 10.02 -1.06 2.51
N ARG A 521 10.05 -0.72 3.79
CA ARG A 521 9.61 0.58 4.28
C ARG A 521 10.70 1.60 3.95
N LEU A 522 10.67 2.09 2.71
CA LEU A 522 11.52 3.16 2.25
C LEU A 522 10.92 4.49 2.74
N GLU A 523 11.56 5.10 3.74
CA GLU A 523 11.18 6.43 4.19
C GLU A 523 11.44 7.47 3.09
N LEU A 524 10.59 8.47 2.99
CA LEU A 524 10.83 9.61 2.11
C LEU A 524 11.58 10.67 2.87
N ASP A 525 12.48 11.37 2.19
CA ASP A 525 13.18 12.54 2.73
C ASP A 525 12.24 13.76 2.94
N VAL A 526 10.94 13.57 2.74
CA VAL A 526 9.93 14.60 2.62
C VAL A 526 8.84 14.35 3.66
N GLN A 527 8.48 15.37 4.44
CA GLN A 527 7.61 15.20 5.61
C GLN A 527 6.18 15.74 5.41
N SER A 528 5.91 16.44 4.31
CA SER A 528 4.58 16.99 4.03
C SER A 528 4.27 17.09 2.54
N ALA A 529 2.98 17.14 2.17
CA ALA A 529 2.57 17.40 0.79
C ALA A 529 2.99 18.81 0.29
N ALA A 530 3.20 19.77 1.19
CA ALA A 530 3.75 21.09 0.85
C ALA A 530 5.20 21.01 0.36
N ASP A 531 6.02 20.17 1.01
CA ASP A 531 7.41 19.94 0.60
C ASP A 531 7.50 19.27 -0.79
N PHE A 532 6.53 18.42 -1.14
CA PHE A 532 6.43 17.86 -2.50
C PHE A 532 6.30 18.97 -3.54
N ARG A 533 5.43 19.95 -3.30
CA ARG A 533 5.27 21.12 -4.19
C ARG A 533 6.57 21.91 -4.31
N LEU A 534 7.23 22.17 -3.18
CA LEU A 534 8.48 22.92 -3.15
C LEU A 534 9.57 22.22 -3.98
N ARG A 535 9.84 20.94 -3.70
CA ARG A 535 10.92 20.20 -4.37
C ARG A 535 10.62 19.91 -5.85
N LEU A 536 9.36 19.64 -6.20
CA LEU A 536 8.98 19.44 -7.60
C LEU A 536 8.97 20.75 -8.41
N SER A 537 8.82 21.91 -7.76
CA SER A 537 8.83 23.21 -8.47
C SER A 537 10.17 23.51 -9.17
N GLU A 538 11.28 22.94 -8.67
CA GLU A 538 12.62 23.12 -9.23
C GLU A 538 12.76 22.52 -10.64
N SER A 539 12.02 21.43 -10.92
CA SER A 539 12.08 20.73 -12.23
C SER A 539 10.84 20.92 -13.10
N LEU A 540 9.65 21.11 -12.50
CA LEU A 540 8.40 21.23 -13.25
C LEU A 540 7.92 22.69 -13.38
N GLY A 541 8.47 23.62 -12.60
CA GLY A 541 7.92 24.96 -12.42
C GLY A 541 6.81 25.01 -11.37
N ALA A 542 6.65 26.15 -10.71
CA ALA A 542 5.77 26.30 -9.54
C ALA A 542 4.28 26.06 -9.85
N ALA A 543 3.81 26.50 -11.02
CA ALA A 543 2.42 26.32 -11.44
C ALA A 543 2.09 24.86 -11.71
N THR A 544 2.92 24.18 -12.51
CA THR A 544 2.73 22.77 -12.89
C THR A 544 2.90 21.83 -11.69
N ALA A 545 3.89 22.07 -10.83
CA ALA A 545 4.08 21.29 -9.59
C ALA A 545 2.87 21.40 -8.67
N SER A 546 2.35 22.61 -8.44
CA SER A 546 1.16 22.82 -7.61
C SER A 546 -0.09 22.16 -8.20
N GLN A 547 -0.26 22.25 -9.52
CA GLN A 547 -1.41 21.64 -10.20
C GLN A 547 -1.39 20.10 -10.11
N GLU A 548 -0.23 19.47 -10.34
CA GLU A 548 -0.12 18.01 -10.29
C GLU A 548 -0.18 17.44 -8.87
N VAL A 549 0.37 18.14 -7.86
CA VAL A 549 0.22 17.75 -6.45
C VAL A 549 -1.23 17.87 -5.99
N ASN A 550 -1.91 18.98 -6.30
CA ASN A 550 -3.32 19.15 -5.96
C ASN A 550 -4.21 18.12 -6.65
N ARG A 551 -3.88 17.76 -7.89
CA ARG A 551 -4.57 16.70 -8.61
C ARG A 551 -4.37 15.33 -7.95
N ALA A 552 -3.15 15.02 -7.51
CA ALA A 552 -2.84 13.76 -6.82
C ALA A 552 -3.52 13.68 -5.44
N LEU A 553 -3.50 14.77 -4.66
CA LEU A 553 -4.20 14.87 -3.38
C LEU A 553 -5.72 14.62 -3.53
N ARG A 554 -6.36 15.27 -4.52
CA ARG A 554 -7.78 15.04 -4.82
C ARG A 554 -8.08 13.60 -5.24
N GLN A 555 -7.18 12.96 -5.98
CA GLN A 555 -7.36 11.57 -6.42
C GLN A 555 -7.20 10.56 -5.30
N LEU A 556 -6.43 10.90 -4.26
CA LEU A 556 -6.19 10.06 -3.09
C LEU A 556 -7.09 10.43 -1.89
N ASN A 557 -7.95 11.45 -2.02
CA ASN A 557 -8.73 12.03 -0.91
C ASN A 557 -7.84 12.44 0.28
N LEU A 558 -6.67 13.01 0.02
CA LEU A 558 -5.72 13.49 1.03
C LEU A 558 -5.77 15.02 1.16
N THR A 559 -5.41 15.54 2.33
CA THR A 559 -5.36 16.97 2.63
C THR A 559 -3.97 17.57 2.37
N GLU A 560 -3.86 18.89 2.24
CA GLU A 560 -2.55 19.55 2.02
C GLU A 560 -1.58 19.42 3.21
N ASN A 561 -2.12 19.24 4.43
CA ASN A 561 -1.33 19.07 5.65
C ASN A 561 -1.04 17.60 5.97
N GLU A 562 -1.19 16.70 5.00
CA GLU A 562 -0.89 15.28 5.18
C GLU A 562 0.60 15.08 5.52
N ARG A 563 0.86 14.38 6.62
CA ARG A 563 2.21 14.09 7.16
C ARG A 563 2.47 12.60 7.34
N ARG A 564 1.46 11.74 7.15
CA ARG A 564 1.59 10.30 7.35
C ARG A 564 2.56 9.71 6.32
N PRO A 565 3.67 9.06 6.74
CA PRO A 565 4.65 8.46 5.84
C PRO A 565 4.05 7.53 4.79
N TYR A 566 3.01 6.78 5.13
CA TYR A 566 2.29 5.93 4.17
C TYR A 566 1.53 6.74 3.11
N ALA A 567 0.78 7.77 3.52
CA ALA A 567 0.03 8.63 2.60
C ALA A 567 0.96 9.41 1.66
N LEU A 568 2.12 9.85 2.16
CA LEU A 568 3.16 10.50 1.36
C LEU A 568 3.78 9.56 0.32
N ARG A 569 3.96 8.27 0.64
CA ARG A 569 4.40 7.26 -0.34
C ARG A 569 3.36 7.04 -1.43
N GLN A 570 2.08 6.92 -1.08
CA GLN A 570 1.01 6.85 -2.08
C GLN A 570 0.93 8.12 -2.95
N LEU A 571 1.13 9.29 -2.35
CA LEU A 571 1.16 10.57 -3.05
C LEU A 571 2.32 10.61 -4.06
N ARG A 572 3.52 10.16 -3.68
CA ARG A 572 4.68 10.01 -4.56
C ARG A 572 4.38 9.08 -5.73
N ASP A 573 3.87 7.88 -5.46
CA ASP A 573 3.56 6.89 -6.51
C ASP A 573 2.49 7.43 -7.48
N ARG A 574 1.50 8.14 -6.95
CA ARG A 574 0.45 8.75 -7.78
C ARG A 574 0.98 9.92 -8.61
N LEU A 575 1.85 10.75 -8.04
CA LEU A 575 2.54 11.81 -8.76
C LEU A 575 3.42 11.25 -9.87
N GLU A 576 4.18 10.20 -9.60
CA GLU A 576 4.97 9.50 -10.61
C GLU A 576 4.08 8.98 -11.75
N ALA A 577 2.92 8.41 -11.43
CA ALA A 577 1.95 7.94 -12.43
C ALA A 577 1.35 9.10 -13.26
N ASN A 578 1.00 10.22 -12.62
CA ASN A 578 0.45 11.40 -13.30
C ASN A 578 1.50 12.05 -14.20
N LEU A 579 2.71 12.27 -13.69
CA LEU A 579 3.86 12.79 -14.44
C LEU A 579 4.28 11.83 -15.56
N SER A 580 4.19 10.52 -15.36
CA SER A 580 4.44 9.52 -16.39
C SER A 580 3.51 9.67 -17.60
N GLY A 581 2.28 10.15 -17.36
CA GLY A 581 1.33 10.49 -18.41
C GLY A 581 1.76 11.69 -19.25
N LEU A 582 2.47 12.65 -18.64
CA LEU A 582 2.87 13.93 -19.24
C LEU A 582 4.26 13.88 -19.89
N LEU A 583 5.25 13.34 -19.17
CA LEU A 583 6.68 13.43 -19.49
C LEU A 583 7.28 12.10 -19.98
N GLY A 584 6.49 11.03 -19.95
CA GLY A 584 6.99 9.67 -20.09
C GLY A 584 7.57 9.16 -18.78
N ARG A 585 7.50 7.85 -18.56
CA ARG A 585 7.76 7.21 -17.26
C ARG A 585 9.17 7.38 -16.76
N VAL A 586 10.14 7.22 -17.65
CA VAL A 586 11.55 7.30 -17.27
C VAL A 586 11.87 8.71 -16.78
N LEU A 587 11.30 9.74 -17.41
CA LEU A 587 11.48 11.13 -16.96
C LEU A 587 10.72 11.41 -15.67
N ALA A 588 9.50 10.92 -15.56
CA ALA A 588 8.69 11.06 -14.36
C ALA A 588 9.35 10.39 -13.15
N GLY A 589 9.79 9.13 -13.31
CA GLY A 589 10.57 8.40 -12.32
C GLY A 589 11.86 9.12 -11.97
N GLN A 590 12.62 9.62 -12.95
CA GLN A 590 13.83 10.42 -12.67
C GLN A 590 13.56 11.73 -11.90
N ILE A 591 12.49 12.45 -12.24
CA ILE A 591 12.11 13.68 -11.54
C ILE A 591 11.71 13.35 -10.10
N VAL A 592 10.88 12.32 -9.92
CA VAL A 592 10.41 11.88 -8.62
C VAL A 592 11.56 11.31 -7.78
N ASP A 593 12.40 10.44 -8.30
CA ASP A 593 13.55 9.88 -7.59
C ASP A 593 14.58 10.94 -7.20
N ARG A 594 14.78 11.96 -8.05
CA ARG A 594 15.74 13.02 -7.79
C ARG A 594 15.26 14.02 -6.73
N HIS A 595 13.99 14.43 -6.79
CA HIS A 595 13.47 15.48 -5.91
C HIS A 595 12.74 14.92 -4.69
N LEU A 596 12.25 13.68 -4.78
CA LEU A 596 11.55 12.95 -3.72
C LEU A 596 12.23 11.58 -3.49
N PRO A 597 13.55 11.56 -3.16
CA PRO A 597 14.29 10.33 -2.97
C PRO A 597 13.79 9.57 -1.74
N PHE A 598 13.93 8.26 -1.79
CA PHE A 598 13.85 7.43 -0.60
C PHE A 598 15.15 7.54 0.21
N VAL A 599 15.03 7.68 1.52
CA VAL A 599 16.16 7.67 2.45
C VAL A 599 16.59 6.21 2.65
N THR A 600 17.78 5.87 2.18
CA THR A 600 18.42 4.59 2.50
C THR A 600 19.01 4.67 3.91
N SER A 601 18.29 4.14 4.88
CA SER A 601 18.87 3.80 6.19
C SER A 601 19.85 2.63 6.04
N ASP A 602 21.02 2.71 6.68
CA ASP A 602 21.99 1.59 6.79
C ASP A 602 21.43 0.42 7.64
N GLN A 603 20.22 0.56 8.19
CA GLN A 603 19.54 -0.50 8.92
C GLN A 603 18.75 -1.39 7.95
N PRO A 604 18.66 -2.72 8.20
CA PRO A 604 17.85 -3.62 7.38
C PRO A 604 16.41 -3.09 7.36
N ALA A 605 15.97 -2.68 6.17
CA ALA A 605 14.67 -2.07 5.98
C ALA A 605 13.55 -2.95 6.54
N ASN A 606 12.75 -2.37 7.44
CA ASN A 606 11.60 -3.04 8.04
C ASN A 606 10.54 -3.34 6.98
N LYS A 607 9.83 -4.46 7.14
CA LYS A 607 8.69 -4.81 6.29
C LYS A 607 7.50 -3.92 6.64
N ASP A 608 6.87 -3.30 5.65
CA ASP A 608 5.62 -2.57 5.82
C ASP A 608 4.47 -3.57 5.97
N ILE A 609 4.17 -3.92 7.22
CA ILE A 609 3.13 -4.90 7.59
C ILE A 609 1.78 -4.45 7.05
N HIS A 610 1.46 -3.16 7.12
CA HIS A 610 0.19 -2.62 6.65
C HIS A 610 0.03 -2.74 5.12
N LEU A 611 1.10 -2.49 4.35
CA LEU A 611 1.08 -2.69 2.90
C LEU A 611 0.91 -4.17 2.52
N ILE A 612 1.61 -5.08 3.22
CA ILE A 612 1.46 -6.53 3.03
C ILE A 612 0.01 -6.94 3.35
N GLU A 613 -0.55 -6.41 4.42
CA GLU A 613 -1.90 -6.73 4.88
C GLU A 613 -2.98 -6.23 3.91
N THR A 614 -2.86 -4.99 3.43
CA THR A 614 -3.75 -4.39 2.42
C THR A 614 -3.67 -5.14 1.09
N ARG A 615 -2.50 -5.69 0.73
CA ARG A 615 -2.36 -6.54 -0.46
C ARG A 615 -3.02 -7.90 -0.25
N LEU A 616 -2.79 -8.55 0.89
CA LEU A 616 -3.41 -9.83 1.22
C LEU A 616 -4.95 -9.74 1.28
N SER A 617 -5.52 -8.63 1.79
CA SER A 617 -6.97 -8.41 1.79
C SER A 617 -7.56 -8.28 0.38
N ARG A 618 -6.81 -7.75 -0.61
CA ARG A 618 -7.23 -7.72 -2.02
C ARG A 618 -7.25 -9.08 -2.70
N TYR A 619 -6.40 -10.02 -2.26
CA TYR A 619 -6.33 -11.38 -2.81
C TYR A 619 -7.38 -12.34 -2.22
N LYS A 620 -8.31 -11.85 -1.37
CA LYS A 620 -9.33 -12.65 -0.67
C LYS A 620 -10.09 -13.64 -1.56
N ASN A 621 -10.33 -13.30 -2.83
CA ASN A 621 -11.10 -14.13 -3.77
C ASN A 621 -10.26 -15.07 -4.63
N GLN A 622 -8.93 -15.05 -4.51
CA GLN A 622 -8.02 -15.88 -5.33
C GLN A 622 -7.29 -16.95 -4.50
N LEU A 623 -7.37 -16.88 -3.17
CA LEU A 623 -6.76 -17.86 -2.28
C LEU A 623 -7.67 -19.10 -2.20
N THR A 624 -7.11 -20.29 -2.42
CA THR A 624 -7.82 -21.57 -2.34
C THR A 624 -7.10 -22.53 -1.40
N GLY A 625 -7.85 -23.46 -0.79
CA GLY A 625 -7.31 -24.45 0.16
C GLY A 625 -6.74 -23.83 1.44
N LEU A 626 -5.59 -24.34 1.89
CA LEU A 626 -4.93 -23.96 3.15
C LEU A 626 -4.64 -22.45 3.28
N ALA A 627 -4.39 -21.78 2.15
CA ALA A 627 -4.10 -20.35 2.13
C ALA A 627 -5.34 -19.50 2.49
N ALA A 628 -6.54 -19.99 2.14
CA ALA A 628 -7.79 -19.33 2.54
C ALA A 628 -8.06 -19.51 4.05
N GLU A 629 -7.79 -20.70 4.60
CA GLU A 629 -7.90 -20.97 6.04
C GLU A 629 -6.93 -20.12 6.86
N LEU A 630 -5.66 -20.04 6.43
CA LEU A 630 -4.66 -19.16 7.06
C LEU A 630 -5.10 -17.69 7.05
N ASN A 631 -5.69 -17.22 5.94
CA ASN A 631 -6.19 -15.86 5.86
C ASN A 631 -7.40 -15.64 6.78
N ASN A 632 -8.32 -16.61 6.88
CA ASN A 632 -9.45 -16.55 7.82
C ASN A 632 -8.98 -16.52 9.27
N LEU A 633 -8.03 -17.39 9.64
CA LEU A 633 -7.44 -17.39 10.98
C LEU A 633 -6.75 -16.05 11.29
N ARG A 634 -6.01 -15.49 10.34
CA ARG A 634 -5.42 -14.16 10.49
C ARG A 634 -6.47 -13.06 10.68
N LEU A 635 -7.55 -13.06 9.90
CA LEU A 635 -8.65 -12.10 10.04
C LEU A 635 -9.35 -12.25 11.39
N TYR A 636 -9.58 -13.48 11.84
CA TYR A 636 -10.13 -13.76 13.17
C TYR A 636 -9.23 -13.20 14.27
N HIS A 637 -7.92 -13.43 14.22
CA HIS A 637 -6.97 -12.88 15.19
C HIS A 637 -6.98 -11.34 15.19
N ARG A 638 -7.08 -10.71 14.01
CA ARG A 638 -7.17 -9.25 13.91
C ARG A 638 -8.46 -8.73 14.51
N GLN A 639 -9.59 -9.34 14.18
CA GLN A 639 -10.88 -8.96 14.72
C GLN A 639 -10.91 -9.10 16.24
N MET A 640 -10.32 -10.19 16.77
CA MET A 640 -10.12 -10.35 18.21
C MET A 640 -9.34 -9.18 18.82
N LEU A 641 -8.25 -8.71 18.19
CA LEU A 641 -7.46 -7.56 18.67
C LEU A 641 -8.21 -6.23 18.55
N GLU A 642 -8.99 -6.02 17.49
CA GLU A 642 -9.81 -4.82 17.29
C GLU A 642 -10.95 -4.73 18.32
N GLU A 643 -11.59 -5.87 18.64
CA GLU A 643 -12.70 -6.00 19.60
C GLU A 643 -12.24 -6.24 21.05
N LEU A 644 -10.93 -6.23 21.34
CA LEU A 644 -10.45 -6.34 22.72
C LEU A 644 -11.04 -5.22 23.59
N PRO A 645 -11.63 -5.54 24.76
CA PRO A 645 -12.26 -4.56 25.66
C PRO A 645 -11.25 -3.71 26.44
N MET A 646 -10.00 -3.66 26.00
CA MET A 646 -8.88 -3.03 26.67
C MET A 646 -8.12 -2.19 25.65
N ALA A 647 -7.84 -0.93 25.98
CA ALA A 647 -7.23 -0.01 25.04
C ALA A 647 -5.80 -0.48 24.72
N ALA A 648 -5.54 -0.77 23.46
CA ALA A 648 -4.27 -1.33 23.01
C ALA A 648 -3.79 -0.65 21.74
N CYS A 649 -2.49 -0.34 21.70
CA CYS A 649 -1.82 0.08 20.49
C CYS A 649 -0.50 -0.67 20.30
N SER A 650 -0.15 -0.93 19.03
CA SER A 650 1.13 -1.56 18.68
C SER A 650 1.99 -0.55 17.93
N LEU A 651 3.28 -0.53 18.26
CA LEU A 651 4.28 0.34 17.68
C LEU A 651 5.33 -0.45 16.90
N GLY A 652 5.71 0.07 15.74
CA GLY A 652 6.88 -0.35 15.00
C GLY A 652 8.18 0.08 15.70
N ARG A 653 9.33 -0.39 15.19
CA ARG A 653 10.66 -0.04 15.77
C ARG A 653 10.96 1.47 15.78
N ASP A 654 10.33 2.22 14.87
CA ASP A 654 10.49 3.65 14.64
C ASP A 654 9.40 4.50 15.31
N GLY A 655 8.55 3.87 16.14
CA GLY A 655 7.46 4.57 16.84
C GLY A 655 6.23 4.86 15.98
N GLU A 656 6.11 4.25 14.78
CA GLU A 656 4.88 4.28 13.98
C GLU A 656 3.79 3.41 14.62
N ILE A 657 2.57 3.93 14.66
CA ILE A 657 1.38 3.24 15.16
C ILE A 657 0.91 2.23 14.10
N LEU A 658 1.02 0.94 14.43
CA LEU A 658 0.63 -0.18 13.58
C LEU A 658 -0.79 -0.69 13.88
N LEU A 659 -1.22 -0.57 15.13
CA LEU A 659 -2.55 -1.01 15.59
C LEU A 659 -3.10 0.03 16.57
N TRP A 660 -4.39 0.32 16.43
CA TRP A 660 -5.17 1.18 17.30
C TRP A 660 -6.58 0.58 17.39
N ASN A 661 -6.90 -0.11 18.48
CA ASN A 661 -8.17 -0.85 18.59
C ASN A 661 -9.35 0.04 19.00
N TYR A 662 -10.57 -0.52 19.03
CA TYR A 662 -11.77 0.26 19.34
C TYR A 662 -11.74 0.84 20.76
N ALA A 663 -11.31 0.05 21.75
CA ALA A 663 -11.16 0.54 23.11
C ALA A 663 -10.16 1.71 23.21
N MET A 664 -9.07 1.69 22.44
CA MET A 664 -8.12 2.82 22.38
C MET A 664 -8.78 4.05 21.76
N ALA A 665 -9.62 3.89 20.73
CA ALA A 665 -10.35 5.00 20.13
C ALA A 665 -11.40 5.61 21.08
N GLU A 666 -12.05 4.79 21.90
CA GLU A 666 -13.02 5.23 22.90
C GLU A 666 -12.35 5.99 24.05
N VAL A 667 -11.26 5.44 24.60
CA VAL A 667 -10.48 6.10 25.67
C VAL A 667 -9.84 7.39 25.20
N THR A 668 -9.30 7.44 23.98
CA THR A 668 -8.56 8.61 23.50
C THR A 668 -9.42 9.65 22.77
N GLY A 669 -10.60 9.25 22.28
CA GLY A 669 -11.43 10.04 21.36
C GLY A 669 -10.87 10.12 19.93
N ILE A 670 -9.80 9.37 19.60
CA ILE A 670 -9.11 9.43 18.31
C ILE A 670 -9.37 8.16 17.51
N THR A 671 -9.89 8.30 16.29
CA THR A 671 -10.20 7.14 15.45
C THR A 671 -8.95 6.48 14.88
N ALA A 672 -8.99 5.16 14.72
CA ALA A 672 -7.86 4.39 14.17
C ALA A 672 -7.44 4.88 12.77
N SER A 673 -8.38 5.34 11.94
CA SER A 673 -8.12 5.88 10.59
C SER A 673 -7.28 7.17 10.57
N GLU A 674 -7.24 7.91 11.67
CA GLU A 674 -6.48 9.15 11.78
C GLU A 674 -5.02 8.90 12.17
N VAL A 675 -4.77 7.86 12.97
CA VAL A 675 -3.47 7.64 13.63
C VAL A 675 -2.68 6.45 13.12
N ILE A 676 -3.33 5.43 12.53
CA ILE A 676 -2.60 4.29 11.97
C ILE A 676 -1.66 4.76 10.86
N GLY A 677 -0.38 4.37 10.95
CA GLY A 677 0.69 4.81 10.06
C GLY A 677 1.30 6.18 10.41
N SER A 678 0.85 6.84 11.49
CA SER A 678 1.46 8.05 12.05
C SER A 678 2.51 7.68 13.10
N LYS A 679 3.51 8.54 13.31
CA LYS A 679 4.42 8.42 14.47
C LYS A 679 3.73 8.94 15.73
N LEU A 680 4.09 8.37 16.88
CA LEU A 680 3.57 8.77 18.19
C LEU A 680 3.65 10.28 18.46
N GLU A 681 4.72 10.91 17.96
CA GLU A 681 5.02 12.33 18.16
C GLU A 681 3.99 13.28 17.51
N TYR A 682 3.16 12.78 16.59
CA TYR A 682 2.14 13.56 15.90
C TYR A 682 0.75 13.42 16.52
N LEU A 683 0.60 12.70 17.64
CA LEU A 683 -0.64 12.66 18.39
C LEU A 683 -0.98 14.05 18.98
N PRO A 684 -2.27 14.35 19.21
CA PRO A 684 -2.67 15.53 19.97
C PRO A 684 -2.34 15.36 21.47
N GLU A 685 -2.17 16.49 22.17
CA GLU A 685 -2.11 16.48 23.63
C GLU A 685 -3.47 16.11 24.23
N PRO A 686 -3.52 15.42 25.39
CA PRO A 686 -2.39 15.03 26.28
C PRO A 686 -1.71 13.70 25.91
N TRP A 687 -2.23 12.97 24.91
CA TRP A 687 -1.77 11.61 24.57
C TRP A 687 -0.35 11.56 24.03
N ARG A 688 0.06 12.59 23.30
CA ARG A 688 1.42 12.71 22.76
C ARG A 688 2.46 12.60 23.87
N THR A 689 2.38 13.45 24.88
CA THR A 689 3.39 13.50 25.95
C THR A 689 3.39 12.19 26.74
N LEU A 690 2.22 11.74 27.18
CA LEU A 690 2.06 10.53 28.01
C LEU A 690 2.57 9.26 27.31
N LEU A 691 2.14 9.00 26.08
CA LEU A 691 2.51 7.77 25.38
C LEU A 691 3.95 7.81 24.88
N THR A 692 4.47 8.98 24.49
CA THR A 692 5.85 9.09 23.98
C THR A 692 6.86 8.89 25.10
N GLU A 693 6.65 9.54 26.24
CA GLU A 693 7.49 9.33 27.42
C GLU A 693 7.43 7.88 27.91
N PHE A 694 6.24 7.28 27.95
CA PHE A 694 6.09 5.91 28.40
C PHE A 694 6.74 4.89 27.43
N ALA A 695 6.60 5.07 26.12
CA ALA A 695 7.23 4.22 25.11
C ALA A 695 8.77 4.27 25.17
N GLN A 696 9.33 5.45 25.45
CA GLN A 696 10.78 5.65 25.56
C GLN A 696 11.37 5.23 26.91
N SER A 697 10.57 5.23 27.99
CA SER A 697 11.03 4.82 29.32
C SER A 697 11.50 3.35 29.38
N GLU A 698 12.18 2.95 30.45
CA GLU A 698 12.52 1.53 30.68
C GLU A 698 11.41 0.76 31.42
N ASP A 699 10.48 1.47 32.08
CA ASP A 699 9.45 0.89 32.95
C ASP A 699 8.44 0.03 32.20
N ALA A 700 8.25 -1.23 32.60
CA ALA A 700 7.25 -2.11 31.98
C ALA A 700 5.79 -1.68 32.25
N SER A 701 5.55 -0.96 33.34
CA SER A 701 4.23 -0.48 33.74
C SER A 701 4.32 0.81 34.55
N ARG A 702 3.36 1.71 34.37
CA ARG A 702 3.13 2.89 35.21
C ARG A 702 1.69 2.88 35.69
N PHE A 703 1.51 2.94 37.00
CA PHE A 703 0.21 2.87 37.65
C PHE A 703 -0.28 4.25 38.05
N LYS A 704 -1.62 4.40 38.16
CA LYS A 704 -2.30 5.59 38.71
C LYS A 704 -1.79 6.91 38.11
N GLN A 705 -1.61 6.95 36.79
CA GLN A 705 -1.28 8.19 36.09
C GLN A 705 -2.53 9.05 35.96
N GLN A 706 -2.46 10.27 36.48
CA GLN A 706 -3.57 11.21 36.42
C GLN A 706 -3.47 12.04 35.15
N ILE A 707 -4.55 12.06 34.37
CA ILE A 707 -4.69 12.97 33.23
C ILE A 707 -5.99 13.75 33.31
N GLU A 708 -5.95 14.99 32.86
CA GLU A 708 -7.14 15.81 32.73
C GLU A 708 -7.72 15.63 31.33
N MET A 709 -8.96 15.16 31.26
CA MET A 709 -9.69 14.97 30.01
C MET A 709 -11.05 15.64 30.15
N ASN A 710 -11.37 16.56 29.24
CA ASN A 710 -12.65 17.28 29.22
C ASN A 710 -13.05 17.93 30.57
N GLY A 711 -12.08 18.32 31.40
CA GLY A 711 -12.28 18.93 32.72
C GLY A 711 -12.45 17.94 33.89
N ASN A 712 -12.39 16.63 33.63
CA ASN A 712 -12.43 15.58 34.64
C ASN A 712 -11.06 14.89 34.78
N ASN A 713 -10.73 14.47 36.00
CA ASN A 713 -9.52 13.70 36.28
C ASN A 713 -9.76 12.22 36.02
N HIS A 714 -9.01 11.64 35.09
CA HIS A 714 -8.99 10.20 34.82
C HIS A 714 -7.71 9.57 35.38
N TRP A 715 -7.85 8.35 35.90
CA TRP A 715 -6.74 7.55 36.42
C TRP A 715 -6.44 6.39 35.48
N LEU A 716 -5.22 6.38 34.92
CA LEU A 716 -4.80 5.39 33.95
C LEU A 716 -3.68 4.50 34.47
N ASN A 717 -3.76 3.21 34.14
CA ASN A 717 -2.65 2.29 34.17
C ASN A 717 -2.10 2.11 32.75
N LEU A 718 -0.78 2.19 32.61
CA LEU A 718 -0.07 2.02 31.36
C LEU A 718 0.81 0.79 31.47
N HIS A 719 0.69 -0.14 30.53
CA HIS A 719 1.55 -1.31 30.44
C HIS A 719 2.23 -1.37 29.08
N LYS A 720 3.47 -1.86 29.05
CA LYS A 720 4.18 -2.09 27.79
C LYS A 720 4.86 -3.44 27.75
N THR A 721 4.87 -4.03 26.57
CA THR A 721 5.65 -5.23 26.28
C THR A 721 6.44 -5.06 24.99
N ARG A 722 7.67 -5.58 24.96
CA ARG A 722 8.52 -5.58 23.77
C ARG A 722 8.35 -6.91 23.05
N LEU A 723 7.88 -6.88 21.81
CA LEU A 723 7.63 -8.07 21.01
C LEU A 723 8.96 -8.70 20.56
N LYS A 724 9.23 -9.94 21.00
CA LYS A 724 10.38 -10.75 20.57
C LYS A 724 9.96 -11.72 19.48
N GLN A 725 10.58 -11.62 18.29
CA GLN A 725 10.32 -12.55 17.21
C GLN A 725 11.18 -13.82 17.39
N LYS A 726 10.55 -14.98 17.61
CA LYS A 726 11.24 -16.28 17.48
C LYS A 726 11.39 -16.59 15.99
N LYS A 727 12.61 -16.47 15.45
CA LYS A 727 12.92 -16.96 14.10
C LYS A 727 12.81 -18.50 14.08
N TYR A 728 11.73 -19.03 13.51
CA TYR A 728 11.69 -20.42 13.05
C TYR A 728 12.25 -20.46 11.63
N GLY A 729 13.55 -20.68 11.52
CA GLY A 729 14.25 -20.87 10.25
C GLY A 729 15.13 -22.11 10.32
N ARG A 730 14.95 -23.00 9.35
CA ARG A 730 15.72 -24.22 9.13
C ARG A 730 17.11 -23.88 8.58
N ASP A 731 17.91 -23.14 9.33
CA ASP A 731 19.36 -23.12 9.17
C ASP A 731 20.01 -22.51 10.41
N SER A 732 20.60 -23.41 11.19
CA SER A 732 21.34 -23.12 12.41
C SER A 732 22.73 -22.62 12.06
N THR A 733 22.90 -21.35 11.69
CA THR A 733 24.17 -20.64 11.94
C THR A 733 23.97 -19.12 11.93
N ARG A 734 24.47 -18.48 12.99
CA ARG A 734 24.53 -17.03 13.27
C ARG A 734 23.25 -16.37 13.77
N VAL A 735 23.02 -16.53 15.08
CA VAL A 735 22.23 -15.59 15.89
C VAL A 735 23.15 -14.47 16.37
N LYS A 736 23.13 -13.34 15.67
CA LYS A 736 23.45 -12.01 16.22
C LYS A 736 22.48 -11.02 15.58
N ASP A 737 21.32 -10.84 16.20
CA ASP A 737 20.91 -9.52 16.70
C ASP A 737 19.69 -9.68 17.62
N ASN A 738 19.80 -9.19 18.85
CA ASN A 738 18.87 -9.45 19.95
C ASN A 738 18.01 -8.20 20.23
N ARG A 739 17.43 -7.60 19.17
CA ARG A 739 16.61 -6.37 19.26
C ARG A 739 15.21 -6.63 18.70
N GLY A 740 14.18 -6.41 19.54
CA GLY A 740 12.77 -6.73 19.28
C GLY A 740 12.15 -5.94 18.12
N ASP A 741 11.09 -6.50 17.53
CA ASP A 741 10.53 -6.04 16.24
C ASP A 741 9.42 -4.98 16.39
N GLY A 742 9.00 -4.69 17.63
CA GLY A 742 7.96 -3.70 17.95
C GLY A 742 7.65 -3.67 19.45
N GLN A 743 6.78 -2.76 19.85
CA GLN A 743 6.28 -2.63 21.21
C GLN A 743 4.75 -2.65 21.21
N MET A 744 4.13 -3.20 22.26
CA MET A 744 2.68 -3.10 22.45
C MET A 744 2.44 -2.32 23.74
N LEU A 745 1.63 -1.28 23.65
CA LEU A 745 1.19 -0.44 24.75
C LEU A 745 -0.27 -0.78 25.05
N LEU A 746 -0.58 -0.81 26.33
CA LEU A 746 -1.90 -1.10 26.85
C LEU A 746 -2.26 0.01 27.84
N VAL A 747 -3.47 0.53 27.71
CA VAL A 747 -4.02 1.58 28.57
C VAL A 747 -5.27 1.01 29.23
N GLU A 748 -5.33 1.12 30.54
CA GLU A 748 -6.48 0.69 31.33
C GLU A 748 -6.98 1.88 32.14
N ASP A 749 -8.24 2.23 31.98
CA ASP A 749 -8.90 3.26 32.77
C ASP A 749 -9.41 2.64 34.07
N ILE A 750 -8.89 3.12 35.21
CA ILE A 750 -9.21 2.62 36.56
C ILE A 750 -9.96 3.67 37.39
N THR A 751 -10.54 4.68 36.74
CA THR A 751 -11.20 5.81 37.41
C THR A 751 -12.32 5.33 38.33
N GLU A 752 -13.21 4.47 37.85
CA GLU A 752 -14.35 3.94 38.63
C GLU A 752 -13.88 3.10 39.83
N THR A 753 -12.87 2.24 39.63
CA THR A 753 -12.34 1.39 40.70
C THR A 753 -11.72 2.21 41.82
N GLN A 754 -11.03 3.32 41.50
CA GLN A 754 -10.47 4.19 42.54
C GLN A 754 -11.54 4.91 43.35
N VAL A 755 -12.65 5.33 42.73
CA VAL A 755 -13.77 5.95 43.45
C VAL A 755 -14.39 4.95 44.43
N LEU A 756 -14.67 3.72 43.98
CA LEU A 756 -15.23 2.66 44.81
C LEU A 756 -14.31 2.23 45.97
N GLU A 757 -12.99 2.15 45.73
CA GLU A 757 -12.02 1.81 46.78
C GLU A 757 -12.04 2.84 47.93
N GLN A 758 -12.20 4.12 47.60
CA GLN A 758 -12.30 5.18 48.61
C GLN A 758 -13.58 5.07 49.45
N GLU A 759 -14.72 4.76 48.83
CA GLU A 759 -16.00 4.55 49.53
C GLU A 759 -15.95 3.34 50.48
N LEU A 760 -15.37 2.22 50.02
CA LEU A 760 -15.20 1.01 50.83
C LEU A 760 -14.33 1.24 52.07
N MET A 761 -13.21 1.95 51.90
CA MET A 761 -12.30 2.27 53.01
C MET A 761 -12.96 3.15 54.08
N HIS A 762 -13.92 4.00 53.68
CA HIS A 762 -14.69 4.80 54.63
C HIS A 762 -15.69 3.92 55.42
N SER A 763 -16.40 3.04 54.73
CA SER A 763 -17.38 2.11 55.34
C SER A 763 -16.72 1.11 56.32
N GLU A 764 -15.57 0.53 55.95
CA GLU A 764 -14.86 -0.45 56.80
C GLU A 764 -14.41 0.17 58.14
N ARG A 765 -13.98 1.44 58.12
CA ARG A 765 -13.59 2.17 59.34
C ARG A 765 -14.76 2.30 60.32
N LEU A 766 -15.95 2.64 59.82
CA LEU A 766 -17.16 2.79 60.65
C LEU A 766 -17.58 1.45 61.26
N ALA A 767 -17.58 0.38 60.47
CA ALA A 767 -17.92 -0.97 60.94
C ALA A 767 -16.95 -1.52 62.01
N SER A 768 -15.66 -1.18 61.90
CA SER A 768 -14.63 -1.56 62.90
C SER A 768 -14.88 -0.91 64.26
N VAL A 769 -15.19 0.39 64.29
CA VAL A 769 -15.54 1.13 65.51
C VAL A 769 -16.79 0.55 66.18
N GLY A 770 -17.80 0.17 65.39
CA GLY A 770 -19.02 -0.46 65.90
C GLY A 770 -18.79 -1.80 66.60
N ARG A 771 -17.93 -2.68 66.04
CA ARG A 771 -17.60 -3.99 66.65
C ARG A 771 -16.84 -3.85 67.97
N LEU A 772 -15.87 -2.94 68.03
CA LEU A 772 -15.11 -2.68 69.26
C LEU A 772 -16.01 -2.12 70.37
N ALA A 773 -16.93 -1.23 70.03
CA ALA A 773 -17.88 -0.64 70.98
C ALA A 773 -18.80 -1.69 71.64
N ALA A 774 -19.33 -2.64 70.86
CA ALA A 774 -20.17 -3.71 71.39
C ALA A 774 -19.41 -4.69 72.30
N GLY A 775 -18.16 -5.02 71.96
CA GLY A 775 -17.29 -5.88 72.76
C GLY A 775 -16.90 -5.24 74.10
N VAL A 776 -16.44 -3.98 74.07
CA VAL A 776 -16.08 -3.22 75.28
C VAL A 776 -17.27 -3.10 76.24
N ALA A 777 -18.49 -2.97 75.72
CA ALA A 777 -19.66 -2.84 76.56
C ALA A 777 -20.01 -4.09 77.36
N HIS A 778 -19.83 -5.27 76.76
CA HIS A 778 -20.09 -6.53 77.45
C HIS A 778 -19.00 -6.83 78.49
N GLU A 779 -17.74 -6.55 78.17
CA GLU A 779 -16.61 -6.82 79.08
C GLU A 779 -16.48 -5.81 80.23
N VAL A 780 -16.87 -4.54 80.03
CA VAL A 780 -16.88 -3.52 81.08
C VAL A 780 -18.18 -3.57 81.90
N GLY A 781 -19.31 -3.91 81.29
CA GLY A 781 -20.60 -4.00 81.98
C GLY A 781 -20.60 -5.00 83.12
N ASN A 782 -20.07 -6.21 82.90
CA ASN A 782 -20.04 -7.29 83.89
C ASN A 782 -19.33 -6.94 85.21
N PRO A 783 -18.07 -6.45 85.23
CA PRO A 783 -17.40 -6.07 86.46
C PRO A 783 -18.06 -4.86 87.14
N VAL A 784 -18.61 -3.91 86.37
CA VAL A 784 -19.33 -2.75 86.91
C VAL A 784 -20.58 -3.18 87.67
N THR A 785 -21.35 -4.13 87.13
CA THR A 785 -22.50 -4.73 87.82
C THR A 785 -22.07 -5.46 89.10
N GLY A 786 -20.93 -6.16 89.07
CA GLY A 786 -20.37 -6.81 90.26
C GLY A 786 -19.98 -5.82 91.36
N ILE A 787 -19.30 -4.72 91.00
CA ILE A 787 -18.92 -3.65 91.94
C ILE A 787 -20.18 -3.00 92.53
N ALA A 788 -21.21 -2.76 91.72
CA ALA A 788 -22.48 -2.21 92.19
C ALA A 788 -23.17 -3.15 93.21
N CYS A 789 -23.19 -4.46 92.96
CA CYS A 789 -23.77 -5.42 93.92
C CYS A 789 -22.99 -5.44 95.25
N LEU A 790 -21.66 -5.42 95.20
CA LEU A 790 -20.82 -5.37 96.40
C LEU A 790 -21.06 -4.07 97.20
N ALA A 791 -21.15 -2.94 96.52
CA ALA A 791 -21.45 -1.65 97.14
C ALA A 791 -22.86 -1.61 97.74
N GLN A 792 -23.86 -2.19 97.07
CA GLN A 792 -25.21 -2.36 97.65
C GLN A 792 -25.20 -3.23 98.89
N ASN A 793 -24.47 -4.36 98.88
CA ASN A 793 -24.34 -5.21 100.07
C ASN A 793 -23.66 -4.46 101.23
N LEU A 794 -22.62 -3.67 100.95
CA LEU A 794 -21.98 -2.79 101.93
C LEU A 794 -22.96 -1.79 102.54
N GLN A 795 -23.92 -1.27 101.77
CA GLN A 795 -24.98 -0.41 102.31
C GLN A 795 -25.97 -1.17 103.20
N PHE A 796 -26.28 -2.42 102.86
CA PHE A 796 -27.22 -3.23 103.65
C PHE A 796 -26.64 -3.79 104.95
N GLU A 797 -25.33 -4.06 105.00
CA GLU A 797 -24.68 -4.74 106.13
C GLU A 797 -24.03 -3.80 107.15
N SER A 798 -23.95 -2.49 106.88
CA SER A 798 -23.22 -1.53 107.73
C SER A 798 -24.07 -0.29 108.08
N ASP A 799 -24.15 0.01 109.38
CA ASP A 799 -24.79 1.24 109.89
C ASP A 799 -23.80 2.42 110.05
N ASN A 800 -22.52 2.24 109.70
CA ASN A 800 -21.52 3.31 109.80
C ASN A 800 -21.74 4.37 108.68
N PRO A 801 -22.00 5.64 109.03
CA PRO A 801 -22.30 6.69 108.06
C PRO A 801 -21.17 6.95 107.04
N GLU A 802 -19.90 6.81 107.42
CA GLU A 802 -18.78 6.99 106.48
C GLU A 802 -18.72 5.86 105.42
N VAL A 803 -19.08 4.63 105.82
CA VAL A 803 -19.11 3.47 104.91
C VAL A 803 -20.30 3.57 103.97
N LEU A 804 -21.45 4.02 104.47
CA LEU A 804 -22.66 4.26 103.66
C LEU A 804 -22.42 5.33 102.60
N GLU A 805 -21.79 6.45 102.97
CA GLU A 805 -21.43 7.52 102.02
C GLU A 805 -20.44 7.02 100.95
N THR A 806 -19.44 6.24 101.35
CA THR A 806 -18.48 5.63 100.42
C THR A 806 -19.16 4.66 99.45
N ALA A 807 -20.09 3.84 99.94
CA ALA A 807 -20.82 2.91 99.10
C ALA A 807 -21.76 3.63 98.11
N ASP A 808 -22.37 4.74 98.51
CA ASP A 808 -23.18 5.59 97.63
C ASP A 808 -22.33 6.25 96.53
N GLN A 809 -21.11 6.69 96.88
CA GLN A 809 -20.16 7.20 95.89
C GLN A 809 -19.78 6.11 94.87
N ILE A 810 -19.51 4.87 95.31
CA ILE A 810 -19.21 3.74 94.41
C ILE A 810 -20.40 3.43 93.49
N LEU A 811 -21.63 3.46 94.01
CA LEU A 811 -22.83 3.26 93.20
C LEU A 811 -23.03 4.37 92.17
N SER A 812 -22.76 5.63 92.52
CA SER A 812 -22.83 6.73 91.56
C SER A 812 -21.81 6.58 90.43
N GLN A 813 -20.60 6.09 90.72
CA GLN A 813 -19.55 5.89 89.72
C GLN A 813 -19.85 4.69 88.81
N THR A 814 -20.37 3.59 89.36
CA THR A 814 -20.78 2.44 88.55
C THR A 814 -21.93 2.80 87.60
N GLN A 815 -22.94 3.53 88.09
CA GLN A 815 -24.02 4.06 87.23
C GLN A 815 -23.51 5.02 86.15
N ARG A 816 -22.50 5.83 86.45
CA ARG A 816 -21.86 6.71 85.47
C ARG A 816 -21.15 5.91 84.37
N ILE A 817 -20.40 4.88 84.74
CA ILE A 817 -19.71 4.00 83.78
C ILE A 817 -20.74 3.27 82.90
N SER A 818 -21.81 2.73 83.49
CA SER A 818 -22.89 2.07 82.73
C SER A 818 -23.55 3.01 81.71
N ARG A 819 -23.78 4.28 82.06
CA ARG A 819 -24.32 5.27 81.12
C ARG A 819 -23.39 5.54 79.94
N ILE A 820 -22.08 5.72 80.18
CA ILE A 820 -21.10 5.95 79.12
C ILE A 820 -21.01 4.75 78.17
N VAL A 821 -20.96 3.55 78.74
CA VAL A 821 -20.95 2.30 77.98
C VAL A 821 -22.21 2.15 77.13
N HIS A 822 -23.39 2.43 77.70
CA HIS A 822 -24.65 2.34 76.97
C HIS A 822 -24.73 3.35 75.81
N SER A 823 -24.25 4.59 75.99
CA SER A 823 -24.16 5.57 74.90
C SER A 823 -23.21 5.15 73.78
N LEU A 824 -22.15 4.41 74.10
CA LEU A 824 -21.20 3.89 73.13
C LEU A 824 -21.79 2.73 72.31
N VAL A 825 -22.58 1.86 72.96
CA VAL A 825 -23.33 0.77 72.31
C VAL A 825 -24.44 1.31 71.41
N SER A 826 -25.21 2.29 71.88
CA SER A 826 -26.31 2.86 71.08
C SER A 826 -25.78 3.48 69.78
N PHE A 827 -24.61 4.12 69.82
CA PHE A 827 -23.93 4.65 68.63
C PHE A 827 -23.44 3.54 67.67
N SER A 828 -22.98 2.40 68.19
CA SER A 828 -22.52 1.27 67.36
C SER A 828 -23.62 0.51 66.61
N HIS A 829 -24.87 0.58 67.10
CA HIS A 829 -26.02 -0.12 66.51
C HIS A 829 -26.82 0.75 65.52
N SER A 830 -26.30 1.94 65.15
CA SER A 830 -26.89 2.89 64.19
C SER A 830 -26.72 2.44 62.72
N GLY A 831 -26.94 1.16 62.43
CA GLY A 831 -26.76 0.64 61.07
C GLY A 831 -27.28 -0.78 60.84
N THR A 832 -28.06 -1.37 61.76
CA THR A 832 -28.46 -2.80 61.65
C THR A 832 -29.91 -3.12 61.99
N HIS A 833 -30.82 -2.15 62.04
CA HIS A 833 -32.23 -2.42 62.32
C HIS A 833 -33.14 -1.84 61.22
N ASP A 834 -33.50 -2.71 60.28
CA ASP A 834 -34.52 -2.52 59.27
C ASP A 834 -35.91 -2.64 59.94
N ARG A 835 -36.30 -1.60 60.71
CA ARG A 835 -37.63 -1.52 61.34
C ARG A 835 -38.54 -0.64 60.50
N GLU A 836 -39.79 -1.06 60.36
CA GLU A 836 -40.82 -0.38 59.55
C GLU A 836 -40.94 1.10 59.93
N LYS A 837 -40.55 1.99 59.01
CA LYS A 837 -40.82 3.42 59.10
C LYS A 837 -42.33 3.61 59.01
N ALA A 838 -42.95 4.08 60.09
CA ALA A 838 -44.38 4.35 60.16
C ALA A 838 -44.63 5.86 60.05
N PRO A 839 -45.85 6.29 59.72
CA PRO A 839 -46.23 7.69 59.86
C PRO A 839 -46.19 8.11 61.33
N VAL A 840 -45.35 9.09 61.65
CA VAL A 840 -45.12 9.61 63.00
C VAL A 840 -45.56 11.07 63.08
N ASP A 841 -46.44 11.36 64.04
CA ASP A 841 -46.84 12.73 64.41
C ASP A 841 -45.67 13.43 65.12
N LEU A 842 -45.06 14.41 64.45
CA LEU A 842 -43.91 15.13 64.98
C LEU A 842 -44.28 16.06 66.14
N ARG A 843 -45.53 16.55 66.20
CA ARG A 843 -45.99 17.36 67.33
C ARG A 843 -46.03 16.51 68.59
N ALA A 844 -46.62 15.31 68.50
CA ALA A 844 -46.69 14.38 69.62
C ALA A 844 -45.29 13.99 70.12
N CYS A 845 -44.33 13.75 69.21
CA CYS A 845 -42.94 13.45 69.57
C CYS A 845 -42.29 14.59 70.37
N VAL A 846 -42.47 15.84 69.91
CA VAL A 846 -41.93 17.02 70.59
C VAL A 846 -42.62 17.24 71.94
N GLU A 847 -43.95 17.07 72.02
CA GLU A 847 -44.69 17.18 73.28
C GLU A 847 -44.21 16.15 74.31
N GLU A 848 -44.01 14.90 73.89
CA GLU A 848 -43.49 13.84 74.76
C GLU A 848 -42.06 14.13 75.22
N ALA A 849 -41.18 14.58 74.32
CA ALA A 849 -39.83 14.99 74.68
C ALA A 849 -39.81 16.17 75.67
N VAL A 850 -40.68 17.17 75.47
CA VAL A 850 -40.84 18.31 76.39
C VAL A 850 -41.35 17.85 77.75
N GLN A 851 -42.39 17.01 77.80
CA GLN A 851 -42.94 16.48 79.06
C GLN A 851 -41.88 15.73 79.88
N LEU A 852 -41.10 14.86 79.23
CA LEU A 852 -40.02 14.11 79.89
C LEU A 852 -38.94 15.04 80.46
N LEU A 853 -38.59 16.11 79.74
CA LEU A 853 -37.60 17.08 80.20
C LEU A 853 -38.13 17.99 81.32
N SER A 854 -39.43 18.34 81.31
CA SER A 854 -40.08 19.16 82.34
C SER A 854 -40.22 18.45 83.70
N LEU A 855 -40.15 17.11 83.74
CA LEU A 855 -40.19 16.33 84.99
C LEU A 855 -38.88 16.40 85.79
N GLN A 856 -37.79 16.89 85.20
CA GLN A 856 -36.47 16.96 85.82
C GLN A 856 -36.30 18.27 86.62
N ARG A 857 -36.77 18.27 87.88
CA ARG A 857 -36.78 19.45 88.76
C ARG A 857 -35.39 19.94 89.21
N ASP A 858 -34.37 19.09 89.15
CA ASP A 858 -33.01 19.40 89.60
C ASP A 858 -32.14 20.13 88.56
N LYS A 859 -32.72 20.48 87.39
CA LYS A 859 -32.02 21.16 86.29
C LYS A 859 -32.58 22.56 86.02
N THR A 860 -31.85 23.35 85.23
CA THR A 860 -32.19 24.71 84.79
C THR A 860 -33.63 24.76 84.27
N GLN A 861 -34.44 25.66 84.83
CA GLN A 861 -35.86 25.74 84.52
C GLN A 861 -36.07 26.66 83.32
N VAL A 862 -36.47 26.09 82.20
CA VAL A 862 -36.72 26.82 80.94
C VAL A 862 -38.16 26.60 80.49
N THR A 863 -38.70 27.55 79.74
CA THR A 863 -40.04 27.46 79.14
C THR A 863 -39.94 26.97 77.71
N PHE A 864 -40.54 25.82 77.43
CA PHE A 864 -40.63 25.28 76.07
C PHE A 864 -41.92 25.75 75.40
N ALA A 865 -41.80 26.44 74.26
CA ALA A 865 -42.94 26.81 73.42
C ALA A 865 -43.01 25.88 72.21
N ASN A 866 -43.95 24.94 72.23
CA ASN A 866 -44.20 24.06 71.10
C ASN A 866 -45.25 24.68 70.16
N SER A 867 -44.78 25.18 69.01
CA SER A 867 -45.60 25.74 67.93
C SER A 867 -45.67 24.82 66.71
N VAL A 868 -45.46 23.51 66.88
CA VAL A 868 -45.53 22.54 65.78
C VAL A 868 -47.00 22.29 65.37
N PRO A 869 -47.32 22.35 64.07
CA PRO A 869 -48.65 22.04 63.56
C PRO A 869 -49.06 20.59 63.87
N ALA A 870 -50.33 20.36 64.23
CA ALA A 870 -50.84 19.03 64.62
C ALA A 870 -51.00 18.07 63.43
N ASP A 871 -50.82 18.55 62.20
CA ASP A 871 -50.93 17.83 60.93
C ASP A 871 -49.57 17.49 60.31
N LEU A 872 -48.46 17.77 61.01
CA LEU A 872 -47.11 17.52 60.49
C LEU A 872 -46.64 16.09 60.80
N VAL A 873 -46.76 15.20 59.80
CA VAL A 873 -46.40 13.78 59.89
C VAL A 873 -45.19 13.46 59.01
N ALA A 874 -44.23 12.71 59.55
CA ALA A 874 -43.06 12.23 58.81
C ALA A 874 -42.93 10.71 58.89
N LEU A 875 -42.28 10.09 57.89
CA LEU A 875 -42.00 8.66 57.89
C LEU A 875 -40.77 8.35 58.75
N GLY A 876 -40.96 7.59 59.84
CA GLY A 876 -39.84 7.25 60.72
C GLY A 876 -40.17 6.33 61.88
N ASP A 877 -39.17 6.11 62.73
CA ASP A 877 -39.32 5.40 64.00
C ASP A 877 -39.64 6.43 65.11
N ASN A 878 -40.85 6.33 65.67
CA ASN A 878 -41.35 7.22 66.73
C ASN A 878 -40.36 7.34 67.90
N GLN A 879 -39.80 6.22 68.38
CA GLN A 879 -38.90 6.21 69.54
C GLN A 879 -37.56 6.87 69.22
N ARG A 880 -37.02 6.66 68.02
CA ARG A 880 -35.76 7.30 67.60
C ARG A 880 -35.93 8.79 67.34
N LEU A 881 -37.08 9.22 66.81
CA LEU A 881 -37.37 10.65 66.62
C LEU A 881 -37.58 11.37 67.96
N ILE A 882 -38.27 10.75 68.93
CA ILE A 882 -38.32 11.26 70.31
C ILE A 882 -36.91 11.43 70.88
N GLN A 883 -36.02 10.45 70.65
CA GLN A 883 -34.62 10.52 71.09
C GLN A 883 -33.84 11.69 70.44
N VAL A 884 -34.08 11.97 69.15
CA VAL A 884 -33.53 13.16 68.46
C VAL A 884 -33.97 14.43 69.17
N PHE A 885 -35.26 14.58 69.44
CA PHE A 885 -35.79 15.78 70.09
C PHE A 885 -35.35 15.91 71.55
N ILE A 886 -35.26 14.82 72.31
CA ILE A 886 -34.69 14.84 73.68
C ILE A 886 -33.25 15.37 73.67
N ASN A 887 -32.42 14.91 72.72
CA ASN A 887 -31.03 15.35 72.62
C ASN A 887 -30.91 16.82 72.21
N LEU A 888 -31.71 17.27 71.23
CA LEU A 888 -31.71 18.68 70.81
C LEU A 888 -32.26 19.60 71.89
N LEU A 889 -33.40 19.27 72.51
CA LEU A 889 -34.05 20.07 73.55
C LEU A 889 -33.25 20.08 74.86
N SER A 890 -32.61 18.97 75.24
CA SER A 890 -31.71 18.98 76.39
C SER A 890 -30.47 19.83 76.14
N ASN A 891 -29.91 19.81 74.93
CA ASN A 891 -28.79 20.71 74.58
C ASN A 891 -29.23 22.18 74.60
N ALA A 892 -30.41 22.49 74.05
CA ALA A 892 -30.99 23.83 74.07
C ALA A 892 -31.25 24.34 75.51
N ARG A 893 -31.77 23.48 76.40
CA ARG A 893 -31.97 23.78 77.83
C ARG A 893 -30.65 24.05 78.54
N ASP A 894 -29.67 23.17 78.36
CA ASP A 894 -28.38 23.30 79.04
C ASP A 894 -27.61 24.55 78.57
N ALA A 895 -27.86 25.02 77.34
CA ALA A 895 -27.24 26.22 76.78
C ALA A 895 -27.98 27.53 77.15
N SER A 896 -29.23 27.45 77.59
CA SER A 896 -30.08 28.61 77.89
C SER A 896 -29.94 29.05 79.36
N PRO A 897 -30.06 30.36 79.66
CA PRO A 897 -30.07 30.86 81.04
C PRO A 897 -31.34 30.42 81.79
N ASP A 898 -31.30 30.46 83.12
CA ASP A 898 -32.46 30.11 83.97
C ASP A 898 -33.65 31.06 83.72
N GLY A 899 -34.84 30.50 83.51
CA GLY A 899 -36.02 31.20 83.01
C GLY A 899 -36.02 31.46 81.49
N GLY A 900 -35.07 30.90 80.74
CA GLY A 900 -34.96 31.05 79.29
C GLY A 900 -36.15 30.48 78.50
N HIS A 901 -36.27 30.89 77.24
CA HIS A 901 -37.29 30.44 76.31
C HIS A 901 -36.67 29.60 75.20
N ILE A 902 -37.27 28.45 74.89
CA ILE A 902 -36.85 27.56 73.80
C ILE A 902 -38.05 27.37 72.88
N ASP A 903 -37.89 27.82 71.65
CA ASP A 903 -38.94 27.79 70.63
C ASP A 903 -38.77 26.57 69.73
N VAL A 904 -39.85 25.79 69.58
CA VAL A 904 -39.92 24.68 68.64
C VAL A 904 -40.97 24.98 67.59
N GLU A 905 -40.53 25.18 66.35
CA GLU A 905 -41.38 25.51 65.20
C GLU A 905 -41.41 24.35 64.21
N GLY A 906 -42.60 24.04 63.69
CA GLY A 906 -42.77 23.07 62.62
C GLY A 906 -43.29 23.73 61.34
N TYR A 907 -42.68 23.43 60.19
CA TYR A 907 -43.14 23.91 58.89
C TYR A 907 -42.74 22.95 57.77
N VAL A 908 -43.41 23.03 56.62
CA VAL A 908 -43.03 22.28 55.42
C VAL A 908 -42.21 23.16 54.49
N ARG A 909 -41.03 22.68 54.07
CA ARG A 909 -40.17 23.35 53.08
C ARG A 909 -39.78 22.37 51.98
N ALA A 910 -40.09 22.70 50.74
CA ALA A 910 -39.73 21.90 49.55
C ALA A 910 -40.13 20.41 49.62
N GLY A 911 -41.28 20.08 50.22
CA GLY A 911 -41.76 18.69 50.34
C GLY A 911 -41.17 17.90 51.53
N LEU A 912 -40.40 18.55 52.40
CA LEU A 912 -39.86 18.00 53.64
C LEU A 912 -40.55 18.62 54.87
N ALA A 913 -40.81 17.82 55.90
CA ALA A 913 -41.20 18.28 57.23
C ALA A 913 -39.96 18.81 57.96
N CYS A 914 -39.98 20.09 58.34
CA CYS A 914 -38.91 20.75 59.04
C CYS A 914 -39.32 21.06 60.48
N ILE A 915 -38.53 20.61 61.45
CA ILE A 915 -38.65 21.00 62.86
C ILE A 915 -37.42 21.83 63.23
N ALA A 916 -37.66 23.09 63.62
CA ALA A 916 -36.62 23.99 64.08
C ALA A 916 -36.67 24.16 65.59
N VAL A 917 -35.57 23.84 66.27
CA VAL A 917 -35.38 24.08 67.71
C VAL A 917 -34.45 25.27 67.87
N THR A 918 -34.93 26.35 68.48
CA THR A 918 -34.18 27.59 68.69
C THR A 918 -33.98 27.85 70.18
N ASP A 919 -32.73 28.03 70.59
CA ASP A 919 -32.36 28.37 71.97
C ASP A 919 -31.95 29.85 72.14
N ASN A 920 -31.98 30.32 73.39
CA ASN A 920 -31.55 31.68 73.79
C ASN A 920 -30.14 31.71 74.40
N GLY A 921 -29.32 30.70 74.10
CA GLY A 921 -27.96 30.55 74.60
C GLY A 921 -26.94 31.48 73.93
N PRO A 922 -25.63 31.28 74.17
CA PRO A 922 -24.57 32.14 73.62
C PRO A 922 -24.34 31.94 72.11
N GLY A 923 -24.95 30.95 71.47
CA GLY A 923 -24.67 30.54 70.09
C GLY A 923 -23.36 29.74 69.96
N ILE A 924 -23.11 29.23 68.75
CA ILE A 924 -21.94 28.39 68.41
C ILE A 924 -20.92 29.23 67.62
N SER A 925 -19.64 29.19 68.05
CA SER A 925 -18.55 29.92 67.40
C SER A 925 -18.19 29.31 66.03
N PRO A 926 -17.70 30.12 65.06
CA PRO A 926 -17.33 29.62 63.73
C PRO A 926 -16.26 28.51 63.76
N ALA A 927 -15.36 28.54 64.76
CA ALA A 927 -14.30 27.55 64.92
C ALA A 927 -14.78 26.16 65.39
N HIS A 928 -16.02 26.07 65.90
CA HIS A 928 -16.59 24.81 66.37
C HIS A 928 -17.69 24.27 65.44
N ARG A 929 -18.14 25.05 64.46
CA ARG A 929 -19.28 24.71 63.58
C ARG A 929 -19.10 23.40 62.81
N ASP A 930 -17.89 23.11 62.35
CA ASP A 930 -17.59 21.89 61.57
C ASP A 930 -17.31 20.68 62.46
N ARG A 931 -17.03 20.90 63.77
CA ARG A 931 -16.59 19.86 64.70
C ARG A 931 -17.65 19.39 65.69
N ILE A 932 -18.74 20.16 65.87
CA ILE A 932 -19.85 19.80 66.77
C ILE A 932 -20.60 18.52 66.36
N LEU A 933 -20.43 18.07 65.12
CA LEU A 933 -21.00 16.81 64.62
C LEU A 933 -20.01 15.63 64.76
N GLU A 934 -18.74 15.90 65.12
CA GLU A 934 -17.76 14.86 65.41
C GLU A 934 -18.14 14.13 66.73
N PRO A 935 -18.12 12.79 66.75
CA PRO A 935 -18.32 12.02 67.98
C PRO A 935 -17.34 12.43 69.08
N PHE A 936 -17.82 12.50 70.33
CA PHE A 936 -17.07 12.88 71.55
C PHE A 936 -16.65 14.36 71.65
N PHE A 937 -17.02 15.20 70.68
CA PHE A 937 -16.79 16.64 70.80
C PHE A 937 -17.82 17.27 71.76
N THR A 938 -17.35 17.96 72.81
CA THR A 938 -18.20 18.73 73.72
C THR A 938 -17.46 19.95 74.26
N THR A 939 -18.20 21.02 74.54
CA THR A 939 -17.69 22.26 75.16
C THR A 939 -18.01 22.35 76.66
N LYS A 940 -18.65 21.32 77.25
CA LYS A 940 -19.03 21.25 78.66
C LYS A 940 -17.88 20.78 79.56
N GLU A 941 -17.97 21.02 80.87
CA GLU A 941 -16.96 20.55 81.83
C GLU A 941 -16.86 19.01 81.86
N PRO A 942 -15.67 18.45 82.19
CA PRO A 942 -15.44 17.02 82.16
C PRO A 942 -16.41 16.22 83.05
N GLY A 943 -17.38 15.55 82.42
CA GLY A 943 -18.37 14.72 83.10
C GLY A 943 -19.82 15.16 82.94
N GLU A 944 -20.07 16.35 82.39
CA GLU A 944 -21.42 16.88 82.17
C GLU A 944 -21.98 16.61 80.75
N GLY A 945 -21.17 16.08 79.83
CA GLY A 945 -21.61 15.70 78.49
C GLY A 945 -20.73 14.61 77.86
N THR A 946 -21.35 13.67 77.13
CA THR A 946 -20.64 12.58 76.43
C THR A 946 -20.10 12.96 75.06
N GLY A 947 -20.52 14.11 74.51
CA GLY A 947 -20.17 14.55 73.15
C GLY A 947 -20.75 13.67 72.03
N LEU A 948 -21.63 12.73 72.35
CA LEU A 948 -22.22 11.79 71.38
C LEU A 948 -23.62 12.21 70.91
N GLY A 949 -24.30 13.10 71.64
CA GLY A 949 -25.71 13.42 71.40
C GLY A 949 -25.98 14.01 70.01
N LEU A 950 -25.18 14.97 69.56
CA LEU A 950 -25.34 15.60 68.24
C LEU A 950 -24.93 14.68 67.09
N ALA A 951 -23.87 13.88 67.27
CA ALA A 951 -23.47 12.85 66.30
C ALA A 951 -24.57 11.77 66.14
N MET A 952 -25.27 11.40 67.22
CA MET A 952 -26.45 10.52 67.12
C MET A 952 -27.62 11.19 66.41
N VAL A 953 -27.87 12.49 66.62
CA VAL A 953 -28.90 13.22 65.88
C VAL A 953 -28.60 13.20 64.38
N TYR A 954 -27.36 13.47 63.98
CA TYR A 954 -26.95 13.43 62.57
C TYR A 954 -27.18 12.03 61.96
N SER A 955 -26.69 10.98 62.62
CA SER A 955 -26.83 9.60 62.15
C SER A 955 -28.30 9.15 62.05
N ILE A 956 -29.13 9.45 63.06
CA ILE A 956 -30.56 9.08 63.04
C ILE A 956 -31.30 9.85 61.94
N VAL A 957 -31.02 11.15 61.74
CA VAL A 957 -31.68 11.94 60.69
C VAL A 957 -31.29 11.45 59.29
N GLU A 958 -30.03 11.08 59.08
CA GLU A 958 -29.54 10.50 57.83
C GLU A 958 -30.16 9.11 57.55
N GLU A 959 -30.27 8.23 58.56
CA GLU A 959 -31.00 6.95 58.46
C GLU A 959 -32.47 7.15 58.03
N HIS A 960 -33.07 8.29 58.39
CA HIS A 960 -34.44 8.65 58.03
C HIS A 960 -34.54 9.36 56.67
N GLY A 961 -33.44 9.47 55.91
CA GLY A 961 -33.39 10.16 54.62
C GLY A 961 -33.52 11.68 54.73
N GLY A 962 -33.23 12.21 55.92
CA GLY A 962 -33.33 13.62 56.26
C GLY A 962 -31.99 14.35 56.26
N GLN A 963 -32.03 15.65 56.52
CA GLN A 963 -30.84 16.50 56.69
C GLN A 963 -30.94 17.36 57.96
N LEU A 964 -29.80 17.64 58.58
CA LEU A 964 -29.70 18.53 59.74
C LEU A 964 -28.99 19.83 59.34
N GLU A 965 -29.67 20.96 59.49
CA GLU A 965 -29.13 22.29 59.19
C GLU A 965 -28.91 23.09 60.49
N LEU A 966 -27.78 23.79 60.58
CA LEU A 966 -27.44 24.63 61.73
C LEU A 966 -27.30 26.11 61.35
N VAL A 967 -28.10 26.95 62.00
CA VAL A 967 -28.03 28.41 61.94
C VAL A 967 -27.61 28.97 63.30
N SER A 968 -26.45 29.62 63.34
CA SER A 968 -25.93 30.28 64.54
C SER A 968 -25.11 31.53 64.13
N PRO A 969 -25.35 32.71 64.73
CA PRO A 969 -26.35 32.99 65.76
C PRO A 969 -27.77 32.99 65.19
N ALA A 970 -28.73 32.43 65.93
CA ALA A 970 -30.15 32.35 65.53
C ALA A 970 -30.84 33.73 65.51
N HIS A 971 -30.39 34.66 66.36
CA HIS A 971 -30.81 36.05 66.36
C HIS A 971 -29.66 36.96 65.91
N PRO A 972 -29.61 37.36 64.61
CA PRO A 972 -28.52 38.15 64.06
C PRO A 972 -28.33 39.53 64.72
N GLU A 973 -29.41 40.10 65.27
CA GLU A 973 -29.40 41.43 65.92
C GLU A 973 -28.77 41.43 67.32
N THR A 974 -28.84 40.30 68.03
CA THR A 974 -28.31 40.16 69.40
C THR A 974 -27.06 39.29 69.47
N GLY A 975 -26.72 38.59 68.38
CA GLY A 975 -25.56 37.70 68.28
C GLY A 975 -25.66 36.46 69.17
N ARG A 976 -26.87 36.05 69.56
CA ARG A 976 -27.15 34.96 70.50
C ARG A 976 -28.08 33.89 69.91
N GLY A 977 -28.10 32.73 70.54
CA GLY A 977 -28.94 31.57 70.23
C GLY A 977 -28.38 30.68 69.12
N ALA A 978 -28.71 29.39 69.15
CA ALA A 978 -28.51 28.46 68.03
C ALA A 978 -29.85 27.87 67.58
N ARG A 979 -29.99 27.68 66.25
CA ARG A 979 -31.17 27.08 65.62
C ARG A 979 -30.75 25.84 64.86
N PHE A 980 -31.24 24.69 65.32
CA PHE A 980 -31.08 23.40 64.63
C PHE A 980 -32.37 23.06 63.89
N VAL A 981 -32.27 22.82 62.59
CA VAL A 981 -33.41 22.47 61.73
C VAL A 981 -33.25 21.03 61.26
N VAL A 982 -34.14 20.17 61.75
CA VAL A 982 -34.24 18.77 61.32
C VAL A 982 -35.21 18.69 60.15
N GLN A 983 -34.76 18.22 58.99
CA GLN A 983 -35.56 18.08 57.78
C GLN A 983 -35.81 16.59 57.52
N LEU A 984 -37.07 16.17 57.40
CA LEU A 984 -37.48 14.78 57.19
C LEU A 984 -38.45 14.64 56.02
N PRO A 985 -38.45 13.51 55.27
CA PRO A 985 -39.42 13.27 54.21
C PRO A 985 -40.87 13.20 54.72
N LEU A 986 -41.79 13.90 54.05
CA LEU A 986 -43.23 13.82 54.33
C LEU A 986 -43.82 12.47 53.88
N GLU A 987 -44.89 12.06 54.57
CA GLU A 987 -45.73 10.94 54.12
C GLU A 987 -46.38 11.29 52.76
N GLY A 988 -45.79 10.79 51.67
CA GLY A 988 -46.26 11.02 50.29
C GLY A 988 -45.19 11.42 49.26
N ALA A 989 -43.95 11.74 49.67
CA ALA A 989 -42.88 12.17 48.74
C ALA A 989 -42.04 11.02 48.13
N ALA A 990 -42.25 9.77 48.57
CA ALA A 990 -41.41 8.61 48.22
C ALA A 990 -41.65 8.00 46.82
N HIS A 991 -42.13 8.76 45.83
CA HIS A 991 -42.37 8.25 44.46
C HIS A 991 -41.73 9.10 43.34
N GLY A 992 -40.75 9.96 43.65
CA GLY A 992 -40.24 10.95 42.70
C GLY A 992 -38.73 11.01 42.46
N LEU A 993 -37.89 10.14 43.03
CA LEU A 993 -36.43 10.24 42.90
C LEU A 993 -35.79 8.85 42.72
N GLU A 994 -35.90 8.30 41.51
CA GLU A 994 -34.91 7.41 40.93
C GLU A 994 -34.49 8.02 39.56
N ILE A 995 -33.27 8.55 39.50
CA ILE A 995 -32.47 8.69 38.26
C ILE A 995 -31.14 8.02 38.56
#